data_AF-A0A383W1S8-F1
#
_entry.id   AF-A0A383W1S8-F1
#
_cell.length_a   1.000
_cell.length_b   1.000
_cell.length_c   1.000
_cell.angle_alpha   90.00
_cell.angle_beta   90.00
_cell.angle_gamma   90.00
#
_symmetry.space_group_name_H-M   'P 1'
#
loop_
_entity.id
_entity.type
_entity.pdbx_description
1 polymer ?
#
loop_
_entity_poly.entity_id
_entity_poly.type
_entity_poly.pdbx_seq_one_letter_code
_entity_poly.pdbx_strand_id
1 'polypeptide(L)'
;MRVSAILALLLPGLVLLQQQLPAAVAEPGVEPAVAWRSCSSEQQIVNCGQIPLTRRFRATRAACCRMYRRITLPSSAVSIASVAVAQQTNVTAGIPRNDLNLSGGYLSAPPAYPYSTCGIPSQLASVPVYSLVNGATQYTMTSFTVPSLNKTLIQKIKTAAQALLPAAVRGNITGLRSVHSSSGIIHPGSAVGPSELALLLNRLSNSSSAVQLAARSTLIDGTGVVPKNRAVPAAQGGGVWAPPTNCPVTGYQAAGSLAMPNVQIRYSGINAPGINCSAAYDPRAPITICGHVSFVEMDAQMVYKMALAWYATGDARYATQVLSIINAWATTNTDWGWHWENGPLEAGWGIAAMARALELVRSRDTSNVIGKFLSWVNKVPMQDMLYYTVTLTAKNLPNQYGNWHSTLAEAYMALGVLGNNRTMYNSGVSTFTATVADYLKWGKGSFATQYGNVSRLPGECSETMRDMYHSQFGLGGLLQAAEIAWQQDEDLYSASSYALAAAMELHARVTNAFAANKSTAMLPPTFKYFDTQMPKPPANCSWQFNMGRQLWQAVWTANGSLNYELMDGNKYMLGIGFLPTGWEMGYNHYVGRLGMQLPETAAMLARSWPEWQEFHWGSGTLTHAETAQQLWRTGVTSIAICNKATRRAARGAAADGITTESAAVGTAEPAAAAAAGGD
;
A
#
# COMPACT_ATOMS: atom_id res chain seq x y z
N MET A 1 -15.99 -50.25 13.56
CA MET A 1 -16.95 -50.27 14.70
C MET A 1 -16.88 -48.95 15.46
N ARG A 2 -17.76 -48.72 16.44
CA ARG A 2 -17.90 -47.44 17.15
C ARG A 2 -16.72 -47.14 18.08
N VAL A 3 -16.38 -45.85 18.20
CA VAL A 3 -15.88 -45.28 19.47
C VAL A 3 -16.69 -43.99 19.73
N SER A 4 -17.31 -43.93 20.90
CA SER A 4 -18.04 -42.77 21.43
C SER A 4 -17.65 -42.71 22.91
N ALA A 5 -16.99 -41.66 23.40
CA ALA A 5 -17.49 -40.31 23.71
C ALA A 5 -18.02 -40.21 25.17
N ILE A 6 -17.74 -39.06 25.82
CA ILE A 6 -18.42 -38.56 27.06
C ILE A 6 -17.99 -39.35 28.35
N LEU A 7 -17.92 -38.80 29.58
CA LEU A 7 -18.49 -37.59 30.21
C LEU A 7 -17.48 -36.79 31.11
N ALA A 8 -17.95 -35.63 31.60
CA ALA A 8 -17.34 -34.57 32.44
C ALA A 8 -16.94 -34.99 33.90
N LEU A 9 -16.71 -34.16 34.94
CA LEU A 9 -17.17 -32.81 35.37
C LEU A 9 -16.10 -32.16 36.33
N LEU A 10 -16.17 -30.89 36.76
CA LEU A 10 -16.95 -30.44 37.94
C LEU A 10 -17.09 -28.89 38.06
N LEU A 11 -18.12 -28.48 38.81
CA LEU A 11 -18.45 -27.13 39.32
C LEU A 11 -18.85 -27.26 40.81
N PRO A 12 -18.88 -26.17 41.61
CA PRO A 12 -20.16 -25.48 41.93
C PRO A 12 -19.99 -23.94 42.01
N GLY A 13 -21.02 -23.07 42.09
CA GLY A 13 -22.49 -23.14 42.20
C GLY A 13 -23.05 -21.69 42.20
N LEU A 14 -24.33 -21.29 42.33
CA LEU A 14 -25.71 -21.84 42.39
C LEU A 14 -26.61 -20.83 41.55
N VAL A 15 -27.91 -20.91 41.23
CA VAL A 15 -29.21 -21.22 41.92
C VAL A 15 -29.60 -20.14 42.97
N LEU A 16 -30.82 -19.59 43.08
CA LEU A 16 -32.13 -19.71 42.36
C LEU A 16 -32.29 -18.55 41.33
N LEU A 17 -33.43 -17.93 40.92
CA LEU A 17 -34.88 -17.99 41.21
C LEU A 17 -35.71 -17.59 39.94
N GLN A 18 -37.04 -17.77 39.93
CA GLN A 18 -37.96 -17.28 38.87
C GLN A 18 -39.30 -16.76 39.43
N GLN A 19 -39.91 -15.76 38.77
CA GLN A 19 -41.35 -15.43 38.85
C GLN A 19 -41.86 -15.05 37.45
N GLN A 20 -43.19 -15.16 37.22
CA GLN A 20 -43.87 -14.88 35.95
C GLN A 20 -44.72 -13.61 36.05
N LEU A 21 -44.88 -12.87 34.94
CA LEU A 21 -46.01 -12.02 34.49
C LEU A 21 -45.51 -10.95 33.50
N PRO A 22 -46.39 -10.33 32.69
CA PRO A 22 -47.27 -10.92 31.69
C PRO A 22 -46.70 -10.67 30.26
N ALA A 23 -47.47 -10.95 29.20
CA ALA A 23 -47.06 -10.65 27.83
C ALA A 23 -47.04 -9.13 27.55
N ALA A 24 -45.88 -8.58 27.15
CA ALA A 24 -45.73 -7.18 26.78
C ALA A 24 -46.11 -6.93 25.30
N VAL A 25 -46.84 -5.85 25.05
CA VAL A 25 -47.18 -5.37 23.69
C VAL A 25 -45.91 -4.80 23.02
N ALA A 26 -45.78 -4.98 21.71
CA ALA A 26 -44.60 -4.55 20.97
C ALA A 26 -44.56 -3.03 20.75
N GLU A 27 -43.51 -2.36 21.22
CA GLU A 27 -43.19 -0.99 20.81
C GLU A 27 -42.55 -0.95 19.40
N PRO A 28 -42.90 0.03 18.55
CA PRO A 28 -42.28 0.20 17.24
C PRO A 28 -40.89 0.84 17.34
N GLY A 29 -39.83 0.04 17.26
CA GLY A 29 -38.47 0.57 17.01
C GLY A 29 -37.29 -0.27 17.52
N VAL A 30 -37.49 -1.19 18.46
CA VAL A 30 -36.40 -1.97 19.05
C VAL A 30 -36.11 -3.24 18.25
N GLU A 31 -35.08 -3.19 17.39
CA GLU A 31 -34.54 -4.40 16.74
C GLU A 31 -34.11 -5.45 17.78
N PRO A 32 -34.54 -6.71 17.65
CA PRO A 32 -34.35 -7.72 18.69
C PRO A 32 -32.88 -8.03 18.97
N ALA A 33 -32.59 -8.51 20.18
CA ALA A 33 -31.24 -8.77 20.71
C ALA A 33 -30.33 -9.70 19.86
N VAL A 34 -30.89 -10.35 18.84
CA VAL A 34 -30.19 -11.16 17.83
C VAL A 34 -29.45 -10.29 16.80
N ALA A 35 -30.06 -9.19 16.34
CA ALA A 35 -29.53 -8.35 15.26
C ALA A 35 -28.12 -7.81 15.56
N TRP A 36 -27.87 -7.44 16.82
CA TRP A 36 -26.59 -6.92 17.31
C TRP A 36 -25.44 -7.94 17.35
N ARG A 37 -25.68 -9.21 17.00
CA ARG A 37 -24.66 -10.29 16.97
C ARG A 37 -24.12 -10.55 15.57
N SER A 38 -24.91 -10.25 14.53
CA SER A 38 -24.59 -10.50 13.12
C SER A 38 -24.20 -9.19 12.41
N CYS A 39 -22.90 -8.95 12.29
CA CYS A 39 -22.37 -8.07 11.25
C CYS A 39 -22.92 -8.54 9.88
N SER A 40 -23.66 -7.68 9.19
CA SER A 40 -24.49 -8.01 8.02
C SER A 40 -24.21 -7.14 6.79
N SER A 41 -23.62 -5.95 6.95
CA SER A 41 -23.13 -5.14 5.83
C SER A 41 -21.71 -5.55 5.41
N GLU A 42 -21.38 -5.28 4.14
CA GLU A 42 -20.04 -5.46 3.58
C GLU A 42 -18.95 -4.81 4.47
N GLN A 43 -19.17 -3.55 4.88
CA GLN A 43 -18.26 -2.80 5.73
C GLN A 43 -18.08 -3.42 7.13
N GLN A 44 -19.14 -3.95 7.72
CA GLN A 44 -19.06 -4.68 8.99
C GLN A 44 -18.27 -5.99 8.84
N ILE A 45 -18.36 -6.67 7.70
CA ILE A 45 -17.67 -7.94 7.45
C ILE A 45 -16.17 -7.70 7.22
N VAL A 46 -15.78 -6.70 6.41
CA VAL A 46 -14.37 -6.29 6.21
C VAL A 46 -13.69 -5.96 7.54
N ASN A 47 -14.31 -5.11 8.36
CA ASN A 47 -13.70 -4.58 9.57
C ASN A 47 -13.80 -5.55 10.76
N CYS A 48 -14.93 -6.23 10.95
CA CYS A 48 -15.22 -7.01 12.17
C CYS A 48 -15.29 -8.53 11.94
N GLY A 49 -15.27 -9.00 10.69
CA GLY A 49 -15.58 -10.39 10.33
C GLY A 49 -14.64 -11.40 10.97
N GLN A 50 -13.36 -11.04 11.18
CA GLN A 50 -12.35 -11.87 11.82
C GLN A 50 -12.54 -12.05 13.34
N ILE A 51 -13.26 -11.16 14.04
CA ILE A 51 -13.43 -11.22 15.50
C ILE A 51 -14.21 -12.50 15.87
N PRO A 52 -13.68 -13.43 16.69
CA PRO A 52 -14.31 -14.73 16.93
C PRO A 52 -15.73 -14.65 17.49
N LEU A 53 -16.60 -15.59 17.12
CA LEU A 53 -17.98 -15.70 17.62
C LEU A 53 -18.11 -16.44 18.98
N THR A 54 -16.99 -16.65 19.68
CA THR A 54 -16.95 -17.34 20.98
C THR A 54 -17.37 -16.42 22.14
N ARG A 55 -17.70 -17.00 23.31
CA ARG A 55 -18.19 -16.26 24.50
C ARG A 55 -17.27 -15.09 24.90
N ARG A 56 -15.94 -15.25 24.80
CA ARG A 56 -14.93 -14.22 25.12
C ARG A 56 -15.06 -12.96 24.26
N PHE A 57 -15.44 -13.09 22.99
CA PHE A 57 -15.34 -12.01 22.01
C PHE A 57 -16.69 -11.42 21.59
N ARG A 58 -17.85 -11.99 22.00
CA ARG A 58 -19.20 -11.50 21.63
C ARG A 58 -19.39 -9.99 21.86
N ALA A 59 -18.92 -9.46 23.00
CA ALA A 59 -19.02 -8.04 23.32
C ALA A 59 -18.20 -7.17 22.35
N THR A 60 -16.98 -7.60 22.03
CA THR A 60 -16.08 -6.92 21.10
C THR A 60 -16.65 -6.93 19.67
N ARG A 61 -17.12 -8.09 19.20
CA ARG A 61 -17.77 -8.21 17.88
C ARG A 61 -19.02 -7.36 17.79
N ALA A 62 -19.89 -7.37 18.81
CA ALA A 62 -21.10 -6.54 18.84
C ALA A 62 -20.80 -5.04 18.89
N ALA A 63 -19.74 -4.60 19.60
CA ALA A 63 -19.29 -3.21 19.58
C ALA A 63 -18.79 -2.81 18.17
N CYS A 64 -17.99 -3.66 17.53
CA CYS A 64 -17.52 -3.44 16.17
C CYS A 64 -18.67 -3.40 15.15
N CYS A 65 -19.59 -4.38 15.18
CA CYS A 65 -20.77 -4.38 14.30
C CYS A 65 -21.61 -3.11 14.48
N ARG A 66 -21.78 -2.60 15.72
CA ARG A 66 -22.46 -1.31 15.95
C ARG A 66 -21.72 -0.13 15.33
N MET A 67 -20.40 -0.07 15.50
CA MET A 67 -19.57 1.04 15.01
C MET A 67 -19.52 1.12 13.48
N TYR A 68 -19.48 -0.02 12.79
CA TYR A 68 -19.48 -0.10 11.33
C TYR A 68 -20.88 -0.35 10.73
N ARG A 69 -21.97 -0.16 11.49
CA ARG A 69 -23.34 -0.22 10.94
C ARG A 69 -23.45 0.75 9.76
N ARG A 70 -24.03 0.31 8.65
CA ARG A 70 -24.18 1.12 7.44
C ARG A 70 -24.86 2.44 7.78
N ILE A 71 -24.13 3.54 7.63
CA ILE A 71 -24.62 4.90 7.86
C ILE A 71 -25.32 5.36 6.58
N THR A 72 -26.50 5.95 6.69
CA THR A 72 -26.98 6.87 5.66
C THR A 72 -26.21 8.18 5.84
N LEU A 73 -25.30 8.49 4.93
CA LEU A 73 -24.60 9.77 4.95
C LEU A 73 -25.63 10.90 4.83
N PRO A 74 -25.57 11.97 5.66
CA PRO A 74 -26.45 13.12 5.50
C PRO A 74 -26.17 13.80 4.16
N SER A 75 -27.18 14.47 3.58
CA SER A 75 -27.09 15.07 2.24
C SER A 75 -25.92 16.05 2.09
N SER A 76 -25.50 16.71 3.18
CA SER A 76 -24.28 17.54 3.23
C SER A 76 -23.00 16.73 3.01
N ALA A 77 -22.82 15.58 3.67
CA ALA A 77 -21.67 14.71 3.49
C ALA A 77 -21.65 14.03 2.11
N VAL A 78 -22.83 13.69 1.57
CA VAL A 78 -22.97 13.21 0.17
C VAL A 78 -22.56 14.31 -0.81
N SER A 79 -23.03 15.55 -0.59
CA SER A 79 -22.67 16.71 -1.41
C SER A 79 -21.16 16.95 -1.40
N ILE A 80 -20.53 17.04 -0.21
CA ILE A 80 -19.07 17.20 -0.08
C ILE A 80 -18.30 16.10 -0.81
N ALA A 81 -18.70 14.83 -0.68
CA ALA A 81 -18.07 13.74 -1.40
C ALA A 81 -18.22 13.87 -2.93
N SER A 82 -19.40 14.27 -3.42
CA SER A 82 -19.63 14.49 -4.85
C SER A 82 -18.83 15.68 -5.41
N VAL A 83 -18.68 16.75 -4.63
CA VAL A 83 -17.83 17.91 -4.97
C VAL A 83 -16.36 17.51 -5.02
N ALA A 84 -15.87 16.69 -4.10
CA ALA A 84 -14.51 16.17 -4.13
C ALA A 84 -14.25 15.30 -5.39
N VAL A 85 -15.18 14.40 -5.75
CA VAL A 85 -15.05 13.59 -6.99
C VAL A 85 -15.06 14.49 -8.26
N ALA A 86 -15.92 15.52 -8.29
CA ALA A 86 -15.95 16.47 -9.40
C ALA A 86 -14.67 17.32 -9.48
N GLN A 87 -14.14 17.78 -8.34
CA GLN A 87 -12.84 18.46 -8.27
C GLN A 87 -11.71 17.56 -8.79
N GLN A 88 -11.64 16.30 -8.37
CA GLN A 88 -10.64 15.36 -8.85
C GLN A 88 -10.75 15.18 -10.37
N THR A 89 -11.97 15.00 -10.88
CA THR A 89 -12.23 14.85 -12.32
C THR A 89 -11.81 16.09 -13.12
N ASN A 90 -12.02 17.29 -12.59
CA ASN A 90 -11.57 18.54 -13.23
C ASN A 90 -10.04 18.68 -13.22
N VAL A 91 -9.37 18.27 -12.12
CA VAL A 91 -7.90 18.25 -12.03
C VAL A 91 -7.29 17.24 -13.02
N THR A 92 -7.87 16.05 -13.16
CA THR A 92 -7.34 15.02 -14.07
C THR A 92 -7.61 15.33 -15.54
N ALA A 93 -8.76 15.95 -15.87
CA ALA A 93 -9.12 16.28 -17.25
C ALA A 93 -8.26 17.40 -17.86
N GLY A 94 -7.78 18.35 -17.06
CA GLY A 94 -7.02 19.52 -17.54
C GLY A 94 -5.52 19.31 -17.75
N ILE A 95 -4.96 18.16 -17.36
CA ILE A 95 -3.51 17.97 -17.25
C ILE A 95 -3.09 16.62 -17.88
N PRO A 96 -2.30 16.62 -18.97
CA PRO A 96 -1.81 15.38 -19.59
C PRO A 96 -0.90 14.56 -18.66
N ARG A 97 -1.20 13.27 -18.50
CA ARG A 97 -0.33 12.27 -17.86
C ARG A 97 0.39 11.44 -18.91
N ASN A 98 1.45 12.01 -19.51
CA ASN A 98 2.22 11.35 -20.57
C ASN A 98 2.99 10.11 -20.08
N ASP A 99 3.20 9.99 -18.78
CA ASP A 99 3.74 8.81 -18.10
C ASP A 99 2.69 7.70 -17.87
N LEU A 100 1.40 7.96 -18.05
CA LEU A 100 0.35 6.94 -18.07
C LEU A 100 -0.04 6.50 -19.49
N ASN A 101 0.49 7.17 -20.53
CA ASN A 101 0.27 6.81 -21.93
C ASN A 101 1.27 5.74 -22.40
N LEU A 102 0.89 4.47 -22.26
CA LEU A 102 1.71 3.31 -22.63
C LEU A 102 1.87 3.10 -24.16
N SER A 103 1.08 3.75 -25.02
CA SER A 103 1.15 3.54 -26.48
C SER A 103 1.84 4.70 -27.22
N GLY A 104 1.70 5.94 -26.76
CA GLY A 104 2.26 7.14 -27.38
C GLY A 104 3.25 7.94 -26.52
N GLY A 105 3.46 7.56 -25.26
CA GLY A 105 4.38 8.26 -24.35
C GLY A 105 5.84 7.80 -24.47
N TYR A 106 6.73 8.44 -23.69
CA TYR A 106 8.15 8.06 -23.57
C TYR A 106 8.39 6.70 -22.87
N LEU A 107 7.31 6.05 -22.43
CA LEU A 107 7.28 4.72 -21.82
C LEU A 107 6.81 3.61 -22.79
N SER A 108 6.46 3.96 -24.03
CA SER A 108 6.01 3.02 -25.08
C SER A 108 7.01 1.90 -25.40
N ALA A 109 8.31 2.14 -25.18
CA ALA A 109 9.36 1.15 -25.25
C ALA A 109 10.13 1.06 -23.90
N PRO A 110 10.72 -0.10 -23.56
CA PRO A 110 11.66 -0.19 -22.45
C PRO A 110 12.97 0.56 -22.76
N PRO A 111 13.75 0.96 -21.73
CA PRO A 111 15.09 1.50 -21.93
C PRO A 111 15.98 0.49 -22.66
N ALA A 112 16.82 0.97 -23.58
CA ALA A 112 17.75 0.13 -24.34
C ALA A 112 18.94 -0.31 -23.46
N TYR A 113 18.69 -1.19 -22.50
CA TYR A 113 19.72 -1.71 -21.60
C TYR A 113 20.81 -2.46 -22.39
N PRO A 114 22.09 -2.05 -22.29
CA PRO A 114 23.22 -2.63 -23.01
C PRO A 114 23.67 -3.97 -22.39
N TYR A 115 22.77 -4.97 -22.37
CA TYR A 115 22.93 -6.27 -21.72
C TYR A 115 24.25 -6.95 -22.11
N SER A 116 24.43 -7.25 -23.41
CA SER A 116 25.63 -7.91 -23.94
C SER A 116 26.89 -7.03 -23.79
N THR A 117 26.83 -5.78 -24.23
CA THR A 117 28.00 -4.87 -24.25
C THR A 117 28.56 -4.58 -22.86
N CYS A 118 27.71 -4.50 -21.83
CA CYS A 118 28.13 -4.23 -20.46
C CYS A 118 28.26 -5.49 -19.58
N GLY A 119 27.82 -6.65 -20.04
CA GLY A 119 27.73 -7.87 -19.22
C GLY A 119 26.71 -7.74 -18.08
N ILE A 120 25.58 -7.07 -18.33
CA ILE A 120 24.51 -6.90 -17.34
C ILE A 120 23.64 -8.17 -17.36
N PRO A 121 23.48 -8.88 -16.23
CA PRO A 121 22.55 -10.01 -16.17
C PRO A 121 21.11 -9.54 -16.38
N SER A 122 20.32 -10.34 -17.09
CA SER A 122 18.89 -10.13 -17.29
C SER A 122 18.08 -11.21 -16.57
N GLN A 123 16.87 -10.84 -16.15
CA GLN A 123 15.89 -11.73 -15.55
C GLN A 123 14.49 -11.42 -16.08
N LEU A 124 13.55 -12.35 -15.90
CA LEU A 124 12.17 -12.19 -16.36
C LEU A 124 11.27 -11.67 -15.23
N ALA A 125 10.62 -10.55 -15.49
CA ALA A 125 9.50 -10.05 -14.69
C ALA A 125 8.20 -10.40 -15.42
N SER A 126 7.22 -11.02 -14.76
CA SER A 126 5.99 -11.48 -15.42
C SER A 126 4.73 -10.97 -14.73
N VAL A 127 3.77 -10.45 -15.49
CA VAL A 127 2.48 -9.92 -15.00
C VAL A 127 1.30 -10.56 -15.73
N PRO A 128 0.11 -10.65 -15.10
CA PRO A 128 -1.11 -11.06 -15.80
C PRO A 128 -1.61 -9.93 -16.69
N VAL A 129 -1.91 -10.23 -17.95
CA VAL A 129 -2.55 -9.31 -18.91
C VAL A 129 -3.95 -9.83 -19.22
N TYR A 130 -4.95 -8.96 -19.08
CA TYR A 130 -6.36 -9.33 -19.17
C TYR A 130 -6.95 -9.02 -20.54
N SER A 131 -7.78 -9.92 -21.06
CA SER A 131 -8.48 -9.76 -22.34
C SER A 131 -9.91 -10.27 -22.25
N LEU A 132 -10.83 -9.70 -23.03
CA LEU A 132 -12.21 -10.17 -23.11
C LEU A 132 -12.33 -11.19 -24.25
N VAL A 133 -12.68 -12.44 -23.91
CA VAL A 133 -12.86 -13.54 -24.87
C VAL A 133 -14.24 -14.14 -24.66
N ASN A 134 -15.07 -14.15 -25.71
CA ASN A 134 -16.44 -14.69 -25.70
C ASN A 134 -17.31 -14.19 -24.53
N GLY A 135 -17.15 -12.91 -24.17
CA GLY A 135 -17.90 -12.25 -23.08
C GLY A 135 -17.35 -12.48 -21.67
N ALA A 136 -16.27 -13.25 -21.49
CA ALA A 136 -15.60 -13.44 -20.20
C ALA A 136 -14.18 -12.84 -20.22
N THR A 137 -13.76 -12.20 -19.12
CA THR A 137 -12.34 -11.84 -18.95
C THR A 137 -11.53 -13.12 -18.79
N GLN A 138 -10.48 -13.26 -19.59
CA GLN A 138 -9.40 -14.23 -19.45
C GLN A 138 -8.10 -13.48 -19.07
N TYR A 139 -7.06 -14.23 -18.70
CA TYR A 139 -5.71 -13.66 -18.55
C TYR A 139 -4.67 -14.54 -19.23
N THR A 140 -3.59 -13.91 -19.69
CA THR A 140 -2.33 -14.56 -20.07
C THR A 140 -1.20 -13.98 -19.22
N MET A 141 -0.04 -14.64 -19.18
CA MET A 141 1.15 -14.07 -18.54
C MET A 141 2.06 -13.45 -19.60
N THR A 142 2.39 -12.17 -19.45
CA THR A 142 3.39 -11.47 -20.27
C THR A 142 4.67 -11.30 -19.48
N SER A 143 5.80 -11.66 -20.08
CA SER A 143 7.13 -11.60 -19.48
C SER A 143 7.98 -10.51 -20.13
N PHE A 144 8.66 -9.71 -19.31
CA PHE A 144 9.58 -8.66 -19.72
C PHE A 144 11.01 -9.03 -19.31
N THR A 145 11.96 -8.87 -20.24
CA THR A 145 13.39 -9.00 -19.96
C THR A 145 13.90 -7.71 -19.31
N VAL A 146 14.16 -7.76 -18.01
CA VAL A 146 14.60 -6.63 -17.18
C VAL A 146 16.02 -6.88 -16.60
N PRO A 147 16.80 -5.84 -16.29
CA PRO A 147 18.12 -6.01 -15.71
C PRO A 147 18.06 -6.46 -14.25
N SER A 148 19.01 -7.30 -13.84
CA SER A 148 19.27 -7.60 -12.42
C SER A 148 19.99 -6.41 -11.77
N LEU A 149 19.22 -5.53 -11.12
CA LEU A 149 19.70 -4.28 -10.55
C LEU A 149 20.44 -4.47 -9.21
N ASN A 150 21.73 -4.82 -9.30
CA ASN A 150 22.62 -4.69 -8.14
C ASN A 150 22.97 -3.22 -7.83
N LYS A 151 23.39 -2.96 -6.59
CA LYS A 151 23.74 -1.64 -6.05
C LYS A 151 24.69 -0.83 -6.94
N THR A 152 25.73 -1.47 -7.47
CA THR A 152 26.70 -0.84 -8.39
C THR A 152 26.06 -0.40 -9.71
N LEU A 153 25.12 -1.18 -10.25
CA LEU A 153 24.39 -0.83 -11.47
C LEU A 153 23.38 0.30 -11.22
N ILE A 154 22.64 0.25 -10.11
CA ILE A 154 21.72 1.31 -9.68
C ILE A 154 22.47 2.65 -9.55
N GLN A 155 23.61 2.64 -8.84
CA GLN A 155 24.43 3.83 -8.63
C GLN A 155 25.01 4.41 -9.92
N LYS A 156 25.43 3.56 -10.87
CA LYS A 156 25.87 4.01 -12.20
C LYS A 156 24.75 4.68 -12.98
N ILE A 157 23.55 4.08 -13.02
CA ILE A 157 22.42 4.64 -13.79
C ILE A 157 21.94 5.94 -13.14
N LYS A 158 21.78 5.98 -11.81
CA LYS A 158 21.45 7.22 -11.08
C LYS A 158 22.49 8.32 -11.36
N THR A 159 23.80 8.03 -11.22
CA THR A 159 24.86 9.01 -11.51
C THR A 159 24.84 9.47 -12.98
N ALA A 160 24.59 8.57 -13.93
CA ALA A 160 24.52 8.90 -15.36
C ALA A 160 23.34 9.82 -15.69
N ALA A 161 22.16 9.54 -15.13
CA ALA A 161 20.98 10.39 -15.29
C ALA A 161 21.17 11.74 -14.57
N GLN A 162 21.67 11.72 -13.33
CA GLN A 162 21.97 12.91 -12.54
C GLN A 162 22.96 13.86 -13.24
N ALA A 163 23.97 13.34 -13.94
CA ALA A 163 24.93 14.15 -14.69
C ALA A 163 24.29 15.02 -15.79
N LEU A 164 23.13 14.61 -16.31
CA LEU A 164 22.38 15.32 -17.35
C LEU A 164 21.33 16.30 -16.78
N LEU A 165 21.19 16.40 -15.45
CA LEU A 165 20.27 17.34 -14.81
C LEU A 165 20.84 18.78 -14.81
N PRO A 166 19.97 19.81 -14.77
CA PRO A 166 20.38 21.20 -14.62
C PRO A 166 21.32 21.41 -13.43
N ALA A 167 22.25 22.37 -13.54
CA ALA A 167 23.27 22.60 -12.52
C ALA A 167 22.70 22.88 -11.13
N ALA A 168 21.59 23.64 -11.04
CA ALA A 168 20.88 23.88 -9.79
C ALA A 168 20.30 22.60 -9.17
N VAL A 169 19.71 21.71 -9.98
CA VAL A 169 19.21 20.40 -9.51
C VAL A 169 20.37 19.56 -8.98
N ARG A 170 21.49 19.47 -9.72
CA ARG A 170 22.69 18.74 -9.27
C ARG A 170 23.24 19.29 -7.96
N GLY A 171 23.30 20.62 -7.81
CA GLY A 171 23.69 21.28 -6.57
C GLY A 171 22.76 20.93 -5.40
N ASN A 172 21.44 20.94 -5.61
CA ASN A 172 20.46 20.54 -4.62
C ASN A 172 20.58 19.06 -4.23
N ILE A 173 20.86 18.15 -5.18
CA ILE A 173 21.13 16.73 -4.88
C ILE A 173 22.35 16.61 -3.97
N THR A 174 23.44 17.30 -4.27
CA THR A 174 24.66 17.29 -3.44
C THR A 174 24.42 17.91 -2.07
N GLY A 175 23.66 19.01 -1.96
CA GLY A 175 23.35 19.67 -0.69
C GLY A 175 22.37 18.89 0.21
N LEU A 176 21.45 18.12 -0.38
CA LEU A 176 20.52 17.26 0.35
C LEU A 176 21.17 15.91 0.75
N ARG A 177 22.06 15.35 -0.08
CA ARG A 177 22.60 14.00 0.10
C ARG A 177 23.67 13.95 1.19
N SER A 178 23.30 13.41 2.35
CA SER A 178 24.24 12.95 3.38
C SER A 178 24.44 11.44 3.32
N VAL A 179 25.63 10.97 3.70
CA VAL A 179 25.98 9.54 3.81
C VAL A 179 26.77 9.35 5.10
N HIS A 180 26.28 8.47 5.98
CA HIS A 180 26.92 8.20 7.27
C HIS A 180 27.85 6.98 7.13
N SER A 181 29.15 7.21 7.12
CA SER A 181 30.15 6.22 6.66
C SER A 181 30.18 4.92 7.48
N SER A 182 29.89 4.96 8.78
CA SER A 182 29.88 3.77 9.64
C SER A 182 28.61 2.92 9.57
N SER A 183 27.50 3.46 9.03
CA SER A 183 26.24 2.72 8.82
C SER A 183 26.01 2.35 7.35
N GLY A 184 26.61 3.11 6.43
CA GLY A 184 26.40 2.98 4.99
C GLY A 184 24.97 3.35 4.57
N ILE A 185 24.32 4.25 5.30
CA ILE A 185 22.95 4.74 5.06
C ILE A 185 23.02 6.13 4.39
N ILE A 186 22.07 6.36 3.49
CA ILE A 186 21.90 7.56 2.67
C ILE A 186 20.71 8.37 3.19
N HIS A 187 20.87 9.69 3.31
CA HIS A 187 19.86 10.62 3.82
C HIS A 187 19.65 11.81 2.87
N PRO A 188 18.44 12.41 2.83
CA PRO A 188 17.17 11.77 3.19
C PRO A 188 16.94 10.54 2.32
N GLY A 189 16.42 9.44 2.88
CA GLY A 189 16.40 8.15 2.18
C GLY A 189 15.31 7.18 2.60
N SER A 190 14.13 7.69 2.95
CA SER A 190 13.03 6.90 3.52
C SER A 190 11.74 7.02 2.68
N ALA A 191 11.75 6.43 1.48
CA ALA A 191 10.74 6.51 0.41
C ALA A 191 10.74 7.78 -0.46
N VAL A 192 11.49 8.84 -0.10
CA VAL A 192 11.82 9.94 -1.03
C VAL A 192 13.30 10.28 -0.86
N GLY A 193 14.06 10.30 -1.96
CA GLY A 193 15.50 10.51 -1.94
C GLY A 193 15.94 11.95 -2.24
N PRO A 194 17.26 12.22 -2.23
CA PRO A 194 17.81 13.54 -2.55
C PRO A 194 17.55 13.94 -4.01
N SER A 195 17.36 12.96 -4.91
CA SER A 195 17.14 13.18 -6.35
C SER A 195 15.71 13.63 -6.63
N GLU A 196 14.76 12.92 -6.03
CA GLU A 196 13.32 13.16 -6.11
C GLU A 196 12.98 14.51 -5.46
N LEU A 197 13.53 14.81 -4.27
CA LEU A 197 13.37 16.11 -3.61
C LEU A 197 13.98 17.27 -4.40
N ALA A 198 15.20 17.13 -4.92
CA ALA A 198 15.84 18.18 -5.72
C ALA A 198 15.11 18.46 -7.04
N LEU A 199 14.57 17.42 -7.68
CA LEU A 199 13.76 17.55 -8.89
C LEU A 199 12.39 18.15 -8.59
N LEU A 200 11.74 17.74 -7.49
CA LEU A 200 10.48 18.31 -7.00
C LEU A 200 10.60 19.82 -6.75
N LEU A 201 11.62 20.22 -5.98
CA LEU A 201 11.91 21.63 -5.70
C LEU A 201 12.05 22.44 -7.00
N ASN A 202 12.82 21.93 -7.97
CA ASN A 202 13.03 22.59 -9.26
C ASN A 202 11.77 22.61 -10.14
N ARG A 203 10.94 21.55 -10.13
CA ARG A 203 9.68 21.53 -10.88
C ARG A 203 8.67 22.52 -10.29
N LEU A 204 8.61 22.66 -8.96
CA LEU A 204 7.71 23.60 -8.30
C LEU A 204 8.20 25.06 -8.36
N SER A 205 9.50 25.32 -8.24
CA SER A 205 10.05 26.69 -8.31
C SER A 205 9.91 27.33 -9.69
N ASN A 206 9.99 26.51 -10.75
CA ASN A 206 9.89 26.95 -12.13
C ASN A 206 8.50 26.69 -12.75
N SER A 207 7.52 26.24 -11.94
CA SER A 207 6.18 25.80 -12.40
C SER A 207 6.20 24.79 -13.56
N SER A 208 7.24 23.96 -13.66
CA SER A 208 7.56 23.15 -14.84
C SER A 208 6.97 21.73 -14.86
N SER A 209 6.03 21.41 -13.97
CA SER A 209 5.13 20.25 -14.13
C SER A 209 3.78 20.57 -13.49
N ALA A 210 2.73 20.55 -14.31
CA ALA A 210 1.35 20.69 -13.84
C ALA A 210 0.94 19.53 -12.92
N VAL A 211 1.52 18.34 -13.10
CA VAL A 211 1.23 17.15 -12.29
C VAL A 211 1.67 17.36 -10.83
N GLN A 212 2.90 17.83 -10.60
CA GLN A 212 3.36 18.17 -9.23
C GLN A 212 2.69 19.43 -8.67
N LEU A 213 2.34 20.42 -9.49
CA LEU A 213 1.59 21.60 -9.03
C LEU A 213 0.19 21.22 -8.52
N ALA A 214 -0.54 20.37 -9.24
CA ALA A 214 -1.84 19.84 -8.82
C ALA A 214 -1.72 18.97 -7.56
N ALA A 215 -0.73 18.08 -7.50
CA ALA A 215 -0.48 17.26 -6.32
C ALA A 215 -0.12 18.10 -5.08
N ARG A 216 0.57 19.24 -5.26
CA ARG A 216 0.80 20.22 -4.18
C ARG A 216 -0.51 20.83 -3.69
N SER A 217 -1.40 21.27 -4.57
CA SER A 217 -2.73 21.78 -4.16
C SER A 217 -3.49 20.73 -3.36
N THR A 218 -3.71 19.54 -3.92
CA THR A 218 -4.35 18.40 -3.23
C THR A 218 -3.75 18.10 -1.86
N LEU A 219 -2.42 18.19 -1.68
CA LEU A 219 -1.77 18.05 -0.38
C LEU A 219 -2.14 19.17 0.60
N ILE A 220 -2.06 20.44 0.18
CA ILE A 220 -2.19 21.63 1.03
C ILE A 220 -3.65 21.95 1.36
N ASP A 221 -4.53 21.95 0.35
CA ASP A 221 -5.93 22.40 0.45
C ASP A 221 -6.95 21.24 0.44
N GLY A 222 -6.54 20.01 0.10
CA GLY A 222 -7.41 18.84 0.08
C GLY A 222 -8.26 18.68 -1.19
N THR A 223 -8.04 19.50 -2.23
CA THR A 223 -8.78 19.44 -3.50
C THR A 223 -8.77 18.03 -4.10
N GLY A 224 -9.96 17.51 -4.38
CA GLY A 224 -10.15 16.18 -4.96
C GLY A 224 -10.18 15.01 -3.95
N VAL A 225 -9.81 15.23 -2.69
CA VAL A 225 -9.77 14.14 -1.69
C VAL A 225 -11.16 13.91 -1.08
N VAL A 226 -11.75 12.74 -1.32
CA VAL A 226 -13.04 12.35 -0.73
C VAL A 226 -12.87 12.09 0.78
N PRO A 227 -13.61 12.77 1.67
CA PRO A 227 -13.43 12.60 3.12
C PRO A 227 -13.79 11.20 3.63
N LYS A 228 -12.94 10.66 4.52
CA LYS A 228 -13.11 9.37 5.18
C LYS A 228 -14.21 9.42 6.26
N ASN A 229 -15.46 9.40 5.81
CA ASN A 229 -16.64 9.48 6.66
C ASN A 229 -16.74 8.30 7.65
N ARG A 230 -16.79 8.61 8.95
CA ARG A 230 -16.92 7.67 10.09
C ARG A 230 -18.24 7.90 10.83
N ALA A 231 -18.79 6.83 11.39
CA ALA A 231 -20.02 6.87 12.18
C ALA A 231 -19.76 7.49 13.55
N VAL A 232 -20.49 8.55 13.90
CA VAL A 232 -20.55 9.05 15.28
C VAL A 232 -21.63 8.23 16.02
N PRO A 233 -21.34 7.56 17.14
CA PRO A 233 -22.33 6.79 17.89
C PRO A 233 -23.49 7.67 18.39
N ALA A 234 -24.70 7.12 18.46
CA ALA A 234 -25.88 7.85 18.94
C ALA A 234 -25.72 8.42 20.38
N ALA A 235 -24.94 7.75 21.23
CA ALA A 235 -24.58 8.23 22.57
C ALA A 235 -23.64 9.47 22.59
N GLN A 236 -23.15 9.90 21.42
CA GLN A 236 -22.39 11.14 21.19
C GLN A 236 -23.20 12.14 20.35
N GLY A 237 -24.52 11.99 20.27
CA GLY A 237 -25.42 12.80 19.42
C GLY A 237 -25.61 12.26 18.00
N GLY A 238 -24.82 11.27 17.58
CA GLY A 238 -24.95 10.64 16.26
C GLY A 238 -24.37 11.47 15.11
N GLY A 239 -24.62 11.01 13.87
CA GLY A 239 -24.17 11.67 12.65
C GLY A 239 -22.88 11.11 12.07
N VAL A 240 -22.14 11.96 11.36
CA VAL A 240 -20.93 11.61 10.59
C VAL A 240 -19.82 12.62 10.87
N TRP A 241 -18.59 12.11 11.02
CA TRP A 241 -17.36 12.90 11.16
C TRP A 241 -16.30 12.35 10.21
N ALA A 242 -15.34 13.18 9.79
CA ALA A 242 -14.19 12.76 8.99
C ALA A 242 -12.93 13.53 9.41
N PRO A 243 -11.72 12.92 9.33
CA PRO A 243 -10.47 13.64 9.53
C PRO A 243 -10.22 14.68 8.41
N PRO A 244 -9.42 15.72 8.66
CA PRO A 244 -9.14 16.78 7.69
C PRO A 244 -8.33 16.25 6.49
N THR A 245 -8.87 16.47 5.28
CA THR A 245 -8.23 16.05 4.02
C THR A 245 -7.06 16.95 3.62
N ASN A 246 -7.05 18.21 4.05
CA ASN A 246 -6.04 19.23 3.75
C ASN A 246 -4.79 19.13 4.67
N CYS A 247 -3.81 20.02 4.49
CA CYS A 247 -2.60 20.11 5.32
C CYS A 247 -2.35 21.57 5.75
N PRO A 248 -3.09 22.10 6.74
CA PRO A 248 -3.03 23.52 7.08
C PRO A 248 -1.81 23.86 7.96
N VAL A 249 -1.02 24.85 7.53
CA VAL A 249 0.16 25.37 8.25
C VAL A 249 -0.15 26.07 9.58
N THR A 250 -1.41 26.44 9.81
CA THR A 250 -1.90 27.08 11.04
C THR A 250 -3.30 26.57 11.32
N GLY A 251 -3.59 26.27 12.59
CA GLY A 251 -4.90 25.75 13.00
C GLY A 251 -5.11 24.25 12.81
N TYR A 252 -4.09 23.47 12.40
CA TYR A 252 -4.12 22.02 12.65
C TYR A 252 -4.15 21.80 14.17
N GLN A 253 -5.29 21.34 14.67
CA GLN A 253 -5.65 21.22 16.09
C GLN A 253 -5.33 22.45 16.94
N ALA A 254 -6.34 23.30 17.16
CA ALA A 254 -6.21 24.51 17.97
C ALA A 254 -5.74 24.27 19.43
N ALA A 255 -5.87 23.03 19.94
CA ALA A 255 -5.40 22.61 21.25
C ALA A 255 -4.04 21.87 21.24
N GLY A 256 -3.37 21.75 20.08
CA GLY A 256 -2.08 21.07 19.91
C GLY A 256 -2.18 19.60 19.50
N SER A 257 -1.09 18.85 19.68
CA SER A 257 -1.00 17.42 19.30
C SER A 257 -2.03 16.56 20.04
N LEU A 258 -2.50 15.51 19.36
CA LEU A 258 -3.41 14.50 19.91
C LEU A 258 -2.70 13.43 20.74
N ALA A 259 -1.47 13.70 21.20
CA ALA A 259 -0.66 12.80 22.02
C ALA A 259 -1.41 12.26 23.26
N MET A 260 -1.40 10.94 23.42
CA MET A 260 -2.11 10.23 24.48
C MET A 260 -1.14 9.43 25.37
N PRO A 261 -1.25 9.52 26.73
CA PRO A 261 -0.35 8.82 27.63
C PRO A 261 -0.47 7.30 27.53
N ASN A 262 -1.69 6.82 27.25
CA ASN A 262 -1.99 5.41 27.05
C ASN A 262 -2.68 5.23 25.69
N VAL A 263 -2.12 4.38 24.83
CA VAL A 263 -2.75 3.96 23.56
C VAL A 263 -2.85 2.44 23.54
N GLN A 264 -3.97 1.90 24.01
CA GLN A 264 -4.30 0.49 23.85
C GLN A 264 -5.44 0.33 22.83
N ILE A 265 -5.11 -0.25 21.68
CA ILE A 265 -6.02 -0.45 20.55
C ILE A 265 -6.27 -1.95 20.34
N ARG A 266 -7.55 -2.26 20.12
CA ARG A 266 -8.15 -3.58 19.93
C ARG A 266 -8.58 -3.76 18.47
N TYR A 267 -9.06 -4.96 18.12
CA TYR A 267 -9.52 -5.25 16.77
C TYR A 267 -10.36 -4.11 16.16
N SER A 268 -10.06 -3.78 14.90
CA SER A 268 -10.79 -2.78 14.11
C SER A 268 -10.65 -1.34 14.63
N GLY A 269 -9.50 -1.00 15.21
CA GLY A 269 -9.18 0.36 15.71
C GLY A 269 -9.88 0.75 17.00
N ILE A 270 -10.60 -0.17 17.65
CA ILE A 270 -11.43 0.10 18.84
C ILE A 270 -10.53 0.29 20.07
N ASN A 271 -10.80 1.31 20.90
CA ASN A 271 -10.09 1.50 22.16
C ASN A 271 -10.27 0.31 23.13
N ALA A 272 -9.24 -0.01 23.91
CA ALA A 272 -9.40 -0.87 25.07
C ALA A 272 -10.26 -0.21 26.18
N PRO A 273 -10.85 -0.99 27.11
CA PRO A 273 -11.60 -0.44 28.23
C PRO A 273 -10.73 0.49 29.09
N GLY A 274 -11.24 1.67 29.43
CA GLY A 274 -10.55 2.65 30.28
C GLY A 274 -9.64 3.66 29.55
N ILE A 275 -9.53 3.59 28.22
CA ILE A 275 -8.75 4.56 27.44
C ILE A 275 -9.50 5.88 27.28
N ASN A 276 -8.91 6.94 27.85
CA ASN A 276 -9.35 8.32 27.69
C ASN A 276 -8.70 8.95 26.45
N CYS A 277 -9.46 9.69 25.66
CA CYS A 277 -8.94 10.43 24.51
C CYS A 277 -8.07 11.62 24.94
N SER A 278 -7.23 12.13 24.03
CA SER A 278 -6.56 13.42 24.25
C SER A 278 -7.60 14.53 24.46
N ALA A 279 -7.29 15.50 25.34
CA ALA A 279 -8.12 16.69 25.55
C ALA A 279 -8.22 17.59 24.31
N ALA A 280 -7.32 17.39 23.33
CA ALA A 280 -7.36 18.05 22.03
C ALA A 280 -8.20 17.31 20.97
N TYR A 281 -8.74 16.11 21.28
CA TYR A 281 -9.55 15.32 20.35
C TYR A 281 -10.91 16.00 20.09
N ASP A 282 -11.34 16.07 18.82
CA ASP A 282 -12.62 16.68 18.45
C ASP A 282 -13.78 15.93 19.15
N PRO A 283 -14.60 16.59 19.99
CA PRO A 283 -15.66 15.93 20.75
C PRO A 283 -16.80 15.39 19.87
N ARG A 284 -16.81 15.72 18.57
CA ARG A 284 -17.72 15.18 17.55
C ARG A 284 -17.13 13.96 16.84
N ALA A 285 -15.83 13.69 16.99
CA ALA A 285 -15.18 12.51 16.44
C ALA A 285 -15.51 11.28 17.30
N PRO A 286 -15.58 10.06 16.73
CA PRO A 286 -16.03 8.89 17.48
C PRO A 286 -15.03 8.53 18.60
N ILE A 287 -15.39 8.72 19.87
CA ILE A 287 -14.46 8.49 21.00
C ILE A 287 -14.09 7.01 21.19
N THR A 288 -14.82 6.08 20.57
CA THR A 288 -14.59 4.63 20.65
C THR A 288 -13.34 4.15 19.92
N ILE A 289 -12.70 5.02 19.14
CA ILE A 289 -11.51 4.72 18.29
C ILE A 289 -10.43 5.82 18.42
N CYS A 290 -10.52 6.67 19.45
CA CYS A 290 -9.70 7.88 19.49
C CYS A 290 -8.19 7.61 19.59
N GLY A 291 -7.75 6.44 20.06
CA GLY A 291 -6.33 6.05 19.97
C GLY A 291 -5.86 5.88 18.51
N HIS A 292 -6.62 5.11 17.72
CA HIS A 292 -6.37 4.90 16.29
C HIS A 292 -6.45 6.22 15.51
N VAL A 293 -7.52 7.00 15.72
CA VAL A 293 -7.68 8.28 15.00
C VAL A 293 -6.59 9.28 15.38
N SER A 294 -6.31 9.47 16.69
CA SER A 294 -5.31 10.44 17.15
C SER A 294 -3.90 10.13 16.65
N PHE A 295 -3.45 8.88 16.75
CA PHE A 295 -2.10 8.50 16.36
C PHE A 295 -1.99 8.29 14.85
N VAL A 296 -2.81 7.40 14.28
CA VAL A 296 -2.60 6.84 12.94
C VAL A 296 -3.21 7.70 11.82
N GLU A 297 -4.45 8.15 11.97
CA GLU A 297 -5.15 8.91 10.91
C GLU A 297 -4.95 10.43 10.99
N MET A 298 -4.50 10.92 12.14
CA MET A 298 -4.30 12.35 12.39
C MET A 298 -2.83 12.67 12.56
N ASP A 299 -2.24 12.54 13.75
CA ASP A 299 -0.90 13.10 13.98
C ASP A 299 0.20 12.44 13.10
N ALA A 300 0.26 11.10 12.98
CA ALA A 300 1.29 10.44 12.17
C ALA A 300 1.12 10.70 10.66
N GLN A 301 -0.12 10.59 10.14
CA GLN A 301 -0.43 10.89 8.74
C GLN A 301 -0.17 12.38 8.43
N MET A 302 -0.54 13.29 9.34
CA MET A 302 -0.37 14.73 9.16
C MET A 302 1.09 15.16 9.20
N VAL A 303 1.93 14.64 10.11
CA VAL A 303 3.34 15.06 10.12
C VAL A 303 4.09 14.63 8.86
N TYR A 304 3.73 13.53 8.21
CA TYR A 304 4.29 13.20 6.90
C TYR A 304 3.78 14.15 5.80
N LYS A 305 2.48 14.49 5.80
CA LYS A 305 1.91 15.53 4.92
C LYS A 305 2.62 16.88 5.11
N MET A 306 2.85 17.30 6.36
CA MET A 306 3.56 18.53 6.71
C MET A 306 5.03 18.51 6.29
N ALA A 307 5.73 17.39 6.46
CA ALA A 307 7.12 17.25 5.99
C ALA A 307 7.23 17.44 4.47
N LEU A 308 6.29 16.88 3.69
CA LEU A 308 6.20 17.11 2.25
C LEU A 308 5.73 18.53 1.90
N ALA A 309 4.80 19.11 2.66
CA ALA A 309 4.32 20.47 2.49
C ALA A 309 5.44 21.51 2.69
N TRP A 310 6.37 21.28 3.62
CA TRP A 310 7.58 22.09 3.77
C TRP A 310 8.41 22.12 2.48
N TYR A 311 8.72 20.96 1.89
CA TYR A 311 9.43 20.90 0.61
C TYR A 311 8.62 21.50 -0.55
N ALA A 312 7.30 21.34 -0.57
CA ALA A 312 6.46 21.81 -1.67
C ALA A 312 6.11 23.31 -1.63
N THR A 313 6.36 24.00 -0.50
CA THR A 313 6.04 25.43 -0.29
C THR A 313 7.23 26.28 0.16
N GLY A 314 8.27 25.67 0.72
CA GLY A 314 9.37 26.37 1.41
C GLY A 314 9.04 26.81 2.84
N ASP A 315 7.79 26.73 3.29
CA ASP A 315 7.35 27.26 4.58
C ASP A 315 7.85 26.41 5.76
N ALA A 316 8.81 26.96 6.50
CA ALA A 316 9.46 26.27 7.62
C ALA A 316 8.51 25.96 8.79
N ARG A 317 7.34 26.63 8.89
CA ARG A 317 6.36 26.38 9.96
C ARG A 317 5.83 24.95 9.96
N TYR A 318 5.70 24.34 8.78
CA TYR A 318 5.36 22.92 8.65
C TYR A 318 6.40 22.02 9.33
N ALA A 319 7.70 22.25 9.08
CA ALA A 319 8.77 21.47 9.72
C ALA A 319 8.81 21.68 11.24
N THR A 320 8.50 22.89 11.73
CA THR A 320 8.32 23.16 13.16
C THR A 320 7.15 22.37 13.75
N GLN A 321 6.03 22.22 13.04
CA GLN A 321 4.89 21.40 13.48
C GLN A 321 5.22 19.91 13.52
N VAL A 322 5.95 19.37 12.52
CA VAL A 322 6.45 17.99 12.53
C VAL A 322 7.25 17.70 13.81
N LEU A 323 8.23 18.56 14.12
CA LEU A 323 9.07 18.41 15.30
C LEU A 323 8.27 18.57 16.60
N SER A 324 7.32 19.50 16.65
CA SER A 324 6.46 19.74 17.83
C SER A 324 5.56 18.55 18.14
N ILE A 325 4.82 18.05 17.14
CA ILE A 325 3.87 16.93 17.28
C ILE A 325 4.61 15.64 17.67
N ILE A 326 5.73 15.32 16.99
CA ILE A 326 6.46 14.09 17.26
C ILE A 326 7.20 14.17 18.61
N ASN A 327 7.70 15.35 19.01
CA ASN A 327 8.22 15.55 20.37
C ASN A 327 7.12 15.33 21.43
N ALA A 328 5.90 15.85 21.21
CA ALA A 328 4.78 15.67 22.14
C ALA A 328 4.44 14.18 22.34
N TRP A 329 4.30 13.41 21.26
CA TRP A 329 4.13 11.95 21.35
C TRP A 329 5.27 11.25 22.12
N ALA A 330 6.52 11.59 21.80
CA ALA A 330 7.70 11.01 22.44
C ALA A 330 7.87 11.41 23.92
N THR A 331 7.25 12.50 24.40
CA THR A 331 7.23 12.90 25.82
C THR A 331 6.00 12.43 26.59
N THR A 332 4.86 12.28 25.92
CA THR A 332 3.58 12.02 26.59
C THR A 332 3.23 10.54 26.64
N ASN A 333 3.47 9.77 25.58
CA ASN A 333 3.04 8.37 25.53
C ASN A 333 3.96 7.45 26.35
N THR A 334 3.38 6.74 27.32
CA THR A 334 4.09 5.88 28.27
C THR A 334 3.59 4.44 28.30
N ASP A 335 2.40 4.16 27.76
CA ASP A 335 1.83 2.81 27.61
C ASP A 335 1.27 2.58 26.19
N TRP A 336 1.42 1.35 25.71
CA TRP A 336 1.02 0.90 24.38
C TRP A 336 0.42 -0.51 24.40
N GLY A 337 -0.53 -0.78 23.52
CA GLY A 337 -1.10 -2.11 23.34
C GLY A 337 -2.26 -2.13 22.32
N TRP A 338 -3.09 -3.18 22.28
CA TRP A 338 -2.89 -4.49 22.90
C TRP A 338 -2.01 -5.37 21.99
N HIS A 339 -0.89 -5.90 22.50
CA HIS A 339 0.05 -6.70 21.68
C HIS A 339 -0.53 -8.00 21.11
N TRP A 340 -1.63 -8.51 21.67
CA TRP A 340 -2.38 -9.66 21.15
C TRP A 340 -3.61 -9.30 20.31
N GLU A 341 -3.87 -8.00 20.07
CA GLU A 341 -4.82 -7.48 19.08
C GLU A 341 -4.12 -6.41 18.21
N ASN A 342 -4.75 -5.27 17.88
CA ASN A 342 -4.24 -4.31 16.89
C ASN A 342 -2.93 -3.58 17.27
N GLY A 343 -2.51 -3.56 18.54
CA GLY A 343 -1.38 -2.75 19.04
C GLY A 343 -0.12 -2.72 18.15
N PRO A 344 0.39 -3.86 17.66
CA PRO A 344 1.56 -3.91 16.79
C PRO A 344 1.34 -3.25 15.41
N LEU A 345 0.15 -3.38 14.84
CA LEU A 345 -0.21 -2.81 13.53
C LEU A 345 -0.30 -1.28 13.61
N GLU A 346 -0.99 -0.77 14.63
CA GLU A 346 -1.21 0.67 14.85
C GLU A 346 0.11 1.37 15.15
N ALA A 347 1.00 0.72 15.92
CA ALA A 347 2.39 1.14 16.11
C ALA A 347 3.10 1.24 14.76
N GLY A 348 3.11 0.16 13.97
CA GLY A 348 3.76 0.13 12.66
C GLY A 348 3.28 1.23 11.72
N TRP A 349 1.96 1.42 11.60
CA TRP A 349 1.34 2.47 10.78
C TRP A 349 1.84 3.87 11.15
N GLY A 350 1.69 4.28 12.41
CA GLY A 350 2.06 5.64 12.81
C GLY A 350 3.58 5.86 12.86
N ILE A 351 4.35 4.87 13.32
CA ILE A 351 5.81 4.97 13.43
C ILE A 351 6.46 5.05 12.05
N ALA A 352 5.97 4.31 11.06
CA ALA A 352 6.50 4.40 9.70
C ALA A 352 6.29 5.80 9.09
N ALA A 353 5.13 6.42 9.31
CA ALA A 353 4.87 7.79 8.85
C ALA A 353 5.70 8.84 9.63
N MET A 354 5.74 8.75 10.96
CA MET A 354 6.52 9.67 11.81
C MET A 354 8.03 9.58 11.55
N ALA A 355 8.57 8.36 11.37
CA ALA A 355 10.00 8.18 11.11
C ALA A 355 10.43 8.80 9.77
N ARG A 356 9.59 8.67 8.72
CA ARG A 356 9.82 9.31 7.42
C ARG A 356 9.62 10.83 7.46
N ALA A 357 8.70 11.33 8.28
CA ALA A 357 8.55 12.76 8.50
C ALA A 357 9.82 13.35 9.15
N LEU A 358 10.37 12.70 10.18
CA LEU A 358 11.63 13.08 10.80
C LEU A 358 12.85 12.95 9.87
N GLU A 359 12.90 11.93 9.00
CA GLU A 359 13.95 11.80 7.99
C GLU A 359 14.00 13.03 7.08
N LEU A 360 12.84 13.43 6.57
CA LEU A 360 12.67 14.58 5.69
C LEU A 360 13.03 15.90 6.38
N VAL A 361 12.63 16.11 7.64
CA VAL A 361 12.90 17.34 8.40
C VAL A 361 14.21 17.31 9.21
N ARG A 362 15.08 16.29 9.08
CA ARG A 362 16.28 16.12 9.93
C ARG A 362 17.13 17.39 10.07
N SER A 363 17.33 18.15 8.99
CA SER A 363 18.13 19.39 9.00
C SER A 363 17.51 20.54 9.80
N ARG A 364 16.34 20.34 10.41
CA ARG A 364 15.65 21.27 11.31
C ARG A 364 15.63 20.81 12.77
N ASP A 365 16.04 19.57 13.10
CA ASP A 365 16.03 19.08 14.48
C ASP A 365 17.23 19.61 15.29
N THR A 366 17.09 20.83 15.81
CA THR A 366 18.05 21.43 16.75
C THR A 366 17.81 21.02 18.20
N SER A 367 16.79 20.20 18.48
CA SER A 367 16.26 19.93 19.83
C SER A 367 16.23 18.44 20.20
N ASN A 368 16.96 17.61 19.44
CA ASN A 368 17.08 16.15 19.58
C ASN A 368 15.71 15.43 19.65
N VAL A 369 14.74 15.88 18.84
CA VAL A 369 13.45 15.22 18.67
C VAL A 369 13.64 13.81 18.08
N ILE A 370 14.60 13.63 17.17
CA ILE A 370 14.94 12.33 16.59
C ILE A 370 15.42 11.35 17.67
N GLY A 371 16.34 11.76 18.55
CA GLY A 371 16.81 10.90 19.64
C GLY A 371 15.72 10.59 20.67
N LYS A 372 14.87 11.57 21.00
CA LYS A 372 13.69 11.35 21.86
C LYS A 372 12.71 10.35 21.24
N PHE A 373 12.37 10.52 19.97
CA PHE A 373 11.46 9.63 19.23
C PHE A 373 12.01 8.20 19.17
N LEU A 374 13.28 8.01 18.79
CA LEU A 374 13.91 6.69 18.75
C LEU A 374 13.96 6.03 20.14
N SER A 375 14.22 6.81 21.20
CA SER A 375 14.20 6.34 22.58
C SER A 375 12.79 5.93 23.03
N TRP A 376 11.78 6.75 22.76
CA TRP A 376 10.37 6.45 23.03
C TRP A 376 9.91 5.19 22.29
N VAL A 377 10.15 5.11 20.97
CA VAL A 377 9.78 3.96 20.14
C VAL A 377 10.36 2.67 20.71
N ASN A 378 11.68 2.64 20.98
CA ASN A 378 12.35 1.46 21.52
C ASN A 378 11.83 1.04 22.92
N LYS A 379 11.46 2.02 23.76
CA LYS A 379 10.97 1.78 25.12
C LYS A 379 9.51 1.32 25.17
N VAL A 380 8.65 1.87 24.31
CA VAL A 380 7.19 1.75 24.42
C VAL A 380 6.62 0.87 23.28
N PRO A 381 6.31 1.36 22.06
CA PRO A 381 5.63 0.55 21.04
C PRO A 381 6.47 -0.56 20.38
N MET A 382 7.82 -0.50 20.43
CA MET A 382 8.68 -1.51 19.78
C MET A 382 8.46 -2.93 20.34
N GLN A 383 8.06 -3.07 21.61
CA GLN A 383 7.83 -4.37 22.22
C GLN A 383 6.61 -5.09 21.59
N ASP A 384 5.54 -4.35 21.28
CA ASP A 384 4.38 -4.84 20.53
C ASP A 384 4.79 -5.26 19.10
N MET A 385 5.56 -4.41 18.41
CA MET A 385 6.04 -4.70 17.05
C MET A 385 6.85 -6.00 17.01
N LEU A 386 7.79 -6.18 17.94
CA LEU A 386 8.61 -7.38 18.07
C LEU A 386 7.81 -8.60 18.54
N TYR A 387 6.80 -8.43 19.41
CA TYR A 387 5.91 -9.52 19.79
C TYR A 387 5.20 -10.12 18.56
N TYR A 388 4.80 -9.30 17.59
CA TYR A 388 4.23 -9.78 16.35
C TYR A 388 5.26 -10.45 15.42
N THR A 389 6.32 -9.72 15.05
CA THR A 389 7.31 -10.19 14.03
C THR A 389 8.24 -11.30 14.52
N VAL A 390 8.42 -11.45 15.83
CA VAL A 390 9.21 -12.54 16.43
C VAL A 390 8.29 -13.56 17.11
N THR A 391 7.60 -13.19 18.19
CA THR A 391 6.93 -14.15 19.09
C THR A 391 5.67 -14.80 18.50
N LEU A 392 4.90 -14.08 17.67
CA LEU A 392 3.77 -14.67 16.95
C LEU A 392 4.23 -15.37 15.67
N THR A 393 5.13 -14.76 14.91
CA THR A 393 5.64 -15.32 13.63
C THR A 393 6.41 -16.64 13.86
N ALA A 394 7.10 -16.80 14.98
CA ALA A 394 7.76 -18.06 15.38
C ALA A 394 6.79 -19.24 15.61
N LYS A 395 5.48 -19.00 15.69
CA LYS A 395 4.46 -20.08 15.77
C LYS A 395 4.21 -20.77 14.42
N ASN A 396 4.77 -20.21 13.33
CA ASN A 396 4.71 -20.77 11.97
C ASN A 396 3.28 -21.18 11.55
N LEU A 397 2.31 -20.30 11.79
CA LEU A 397 0.91 -20.55 11.46
C LEU A 397 0.72 -20.53 9.93
N PRO A 398 -0.17 -21.38 9.37
CA PRO A 398 -0.42 -21.39 7.93
C PRO A 398 -0.81 -19.99 7.42
N ASN A 399 -0.15 -19.54 6.35
CA ASN A 399 -0.43 -18.27 5.67
C ASN A 399 -0.42 -17.03 6.61
N GLN A 400 0.49 -17.04 7.60
CA GLN A 400 0.60 -15.97 8.61
C GLN A 400 1.13 -14.64 8.07
N TYR A 401 1.87 -14.63 6.96
CA TYR A 401 2.41 -13.40 6.39
C TYR A 401 1.33 -12.61 5.67
N GLY A 402 1.23 -11.32 5.99
CA GLY A 402 0.16 -10.46 5.49
C GLY A 402 0.41 -8.98 5.73
N ASN A 403 -0.66 -8.19 5.75
CA ASN A 403 -0.59 -6.73 5.77
C ASN A 403 0.14 -6.13 7.00
N TRP A 404 0.18 -6.87 8.12
CA TRP A 404 0.89 -6.48 9.34
C TRP A 404 2.41 -6.62 9.18
N HIS A 405 2.91 -7.74 8.62
CA HIS A 405 4.34 -7.91 8.35
C HIS A 405 4.85 -6.91 7.32
N SER A 406 4.04 -6.58 6.31
CA SER A 406 4.30 -5.50 5.34
C SER A 406 4.53 -4.15 6.05
N THR A 407 3.55 -3.74 6.86
CA THR A 407 3.61 -2.51 7.67
C THR A 407 4.85 -2.46 8.56
N LEU A 408 5.14 -3.57 9.26
CA LEU A 408 6.24 -3.64 10.22
C LEU A 408 7.62 -3.68 9.54
N ALA A 409 7.72 -4.26 8.34
CA ALA A 409 8.91 -4.18 7.51
C ALA A 409 9.23 -2.71 7.12
N GLU A 410 8.23 -1.95 6.65
CA GLU A 410 8.39 -0.52 6.35
C GLU A 410 8.82 0.26 7.60
N ALA A 411 8.15 0.03 8.74
CA ALA A 411 8.47 0.71 9.99
C ALA A 411 9.92 0.44 10.46
N TYR A 412 10.39 -0.81 10.40
CA TYR A 412 11.79 -1.15 10.71
C TYR A 412 12.77 -0.52 9.72
N MET A 413 12.46 -0.50 8.42
CA MET A 413 13.33 0.14 7.43
C MET A 413 13.40 1.66 7.63
N ALA A 414 12.27 2.32 7.90
CA ALA A 414 12.20 3.75 8.19
C ALA A 414 12.93 4.12 9.49
N LEU A 415 12.77 3.36 10.56
CA LEU A 415 13.52 3.53 11.82
C LEU A 415 15.03 3.27 11.63
N GLY A 416 15.37 2.24 10.85
CA GLY A 416 16.75 1.88 10.52
C GLY A 416 17.47 2.99 9.77
N VAL A 417 16.81 3.59 8.77
CA VAL A 417 17.31 4.79 8.09
C VAL A 417 17.40 5.96 9.08
N LEU A 418 16.31 6.32 9.76
CA LEU A 418 16.26 7.50 10.65
C LEU A 418 17.36 7.49 11.71
N GLY A 419 17.51 6.37 12.41
CA GLY A 419 18.45 6.17 13.53
C GLY A 419 19.84 5.69 13.14
N ASN A 420 20.21 5.71 11.85
CA ASN A 420 21.49 5.19 11.35
C ASN A 420 21.76 3.70 11.70
N ASN A 421 20.71 2.93 11.97
CA ASN A 421 20.78 1.57 12.46
C ASN A 421 20.62 0.57 11.31
N ARG A 422 21.75 0.19 10.70
CA ARG A 422 21.80 -0.79 9.61
C ARG A 422 21.26 -2.17 10.02
N THR A 423 21.37 -2.56 11.28
CA THR A 423 20.80 -3.83 11.79
C THR A 423 19.27 -3.79 11.76
N MET A 424 18.65 -2.70 12.25
CA MET A 424 17.19 -2.52 12.21
C MET A 424 16.69 -2.45 10.76
N TYR A 425 17.40 -1.73 9.89
CA TYR A 425 17.10 -1.71 8.45
C TYR A 425 17.14 -3.12 7.84
N ASN A 426 18.20 -3.90 8.10
CA ASN A 426 18.34 -5.28 7.61
C ASN A 426 17.23 -6.21 8.15
N SER A 427 16.79 -6.05 9.40
CA SER A 427 15.63 -6.78 9.95
C SER A 427 14.34 -6.45 9.19
N GLY A 428 14.14 -5.19 8.82
CA GLY A 428 13.05 -4.75 7.95
C GLY A 428 13.13 -5.37 6.54
N VAL A 429 14.31 -5.35 5.92
CA VAL A 429 14.56 -6.00 4.60
C VAL A 429 14.28 -7.51 4.65
N SER A 430 14.66 -8.19 5.74
CA SER A 430 14.38 -9.60 5.96
C SER A 430 12.87 -9.87 6.11
N THR A 431 12.19 -9.06 6.93
CA THR A 431 10.73 -9.12 7.14
C THR A 431 9.98 -8.87 5.82
N PHE A 432 10.40 -7.88 5.03
CA PHE A 432 9.89 -7.61 3.68
C PHE A 432 10.05 -8.84 2.78
N THR A 433 11.26 -9.40 2.71
CA THR A 433 11.59 -10.49 1.78
C THR A 433 10.78 -11.76 2.09
N ALA A 434 10.69 -12.13 3.38
CA ALA A 434 9.84 -13.23 3.83
C ALA A 434 8.35 -12.97 3.56
N THR A 435 7.90 -11.72 3.76
CA THR A 435 6.51 -11.32 3.48
C THR A 435 6.19 -11.45 2.00
N VAL A 436 6.98 -10.86 1.09
CA VAL A 436 6.73 -10.96 -0.36
C VAL A 436 6.71 -12.43 -0.81
N ALA A 437 7.60 -13.27 -0.27
CA ALA A 437 7.68 -14.69 -0.62
C ALA A 437 6.43 -15.49 -0.21
N ASP A 438 5.95 -15.38 1.03
CA ASP A 438 4.77 -16.14 1.48
C ASP A 438 3.44 -15.48 1.10
N TYR A 439 3.38 -14.15 1.11
CA TYR A 439 2.17 -13.38 0.82
C TYR A 439 1.77 -13.44 -0.65
N LEU A 440 2.75 -13.38 -1.58
CA LEU A 440 2.53 -13.31 -3.05
C LEU A 440 2.97 -14.59 -3.79
N LYS A 441 2.91 -15.74 -3.12
CA LYS A 441 3.14 -17.08 -3.70
C LYS A 441 2.01 -17.58 -4.60
N TRP A 442 0.80 -17.04 -4.43
CA TRP A 442 -0.41 -17.54 -5.05
C TRP A 442 -0.38 -17.45 -6.58
N GLY A 443 -1.00 -18.44 -7.24
CA GLY A 443 -0.97 -18.57 -8.70
C GLY A 443 0.30 -19.19 -9.29
N LYS A 444 1.28 -19.58 -8.46
CA LYS A 444 2.59 -20.09 -8.90
C LYS A 444 2.83 -21.51 -8.39
N GLY A 445 3.26 -22.42 -9.26
CA GLY A 445 3.63 -23.79 -8.91
C GLY A 445 2.54 -24.53 -8.11
N SER A 446 2.91 -25.12 -6.97
CA SER A 446 1.98 -25.79 -6.05
C SER A 446 0.91 -24.88 -5.43
N PHE A 447 1.03 -23.56 -5.57
CA PHE A 447 0.03 -22.57 -5.12
C PHE A 447 -0.85 -22.03 -6.27
N ALA A 448 -0.79 -22.62 -7.46
CA ALA A 448 -1.69 -22.31 -8.58
C ALA A 448 -3.12 -22.89 -8.39
N THR A 449 -3.25 -23.94 -7.60
CA THR A 449 -4.55 -24.50 -7.17
C THR A 449 -4.51 -24.75 -5.66
N GLN A 450 -5.67 -24.60 -5.02
CA GLN A 450 -5.85 -24.83 -3.60
C GLN A 450 -6.99 -25.82 -3.37
N TYR A 451 -6.78 -26.79 -2.49
CA TYR A 451 -7.68 -27.92 -2.23
C TYR A 451 -8.12 -28.73 -3.47
N GLY A 452 -7.39 -28.61 -4.58
CA GLY A 452 -7.65 -29.30 -5.85
C GLY A 452 -8.74 -28.65 -6.74
N ASN A 453 -9.53 -27.71 -6.23
CA ASN A 453 -10.67 -27.10 -6.93
C ASN A 453 -10.67 -25.57 -6.96
N VAL A 454 -10.01 -24.88 -6.02
CA VAL A 454 -9.92 -23.41 -6.01
C VAL A 454 -8.68 -22.97 -6.78
N SER A 455 -8.85 -22.58 -8.05
CA SER A 455 -7.78 -21.95 -8.83
C SER A 455 -7.32 -20.64 -8.17
N ARG A 456 -6.02 -20.34 -8.17
CA ARG A 456 -5.42 -19.09 -7.69
C ARG A 456 -4.71 -18.40 -8.88
N LEU A 457 -4.78 -17.08 -8.98
CA LEU A 457 -4.18 -16.29 -10.06
C LEU A 457 -2.85 -15.66 -9.61
N PRO A 458 -1.85 -15.51 -10.51
CA PRO A 458 -0.63 -14.76 -10.24
C PRO A 458 -0.93 -13.33 -9.81
N GLY A 459 -0.30 -12.89 -8.71
CA GLY A 459 -0.53 -11.59 -8.11
C GLY A 459 -1.57 -11.57 -6.99
N GLU A 460 -2.28 -12.67 -6.72
CA GLU A 460 -3.07 -12.79 -5.50
C GLU A 460 -2.19 -12.73 -4.25
N CYS A 461 -2.73 -12.12 -3.19
CA CYS A 461 -2.13 -12.08 -1.87
C CYS A 461 -2.99 -12.87 -0.85
N SER A 462 -2.44 -13.13 0.33
CA SER A 462 -3.18 -13.86 1.39
C SER A 462 -4.38 -13.10 1.97
N GLU A 463 -4.58 -11.82 1.63
CA GLU A 463 -5.82 -11.06 1.95
C GLU A 463 -6.78 -10.97 0.74
N THR A 464 -6.41 -11.31 -0.51
CA THR A 464 -7.26 -11.07 -1.70
C THR A 464 -8.60 -11.78 -1.62
N MET A 465 -8.63 -13.00 -1.06
CA MET A 465 -9.85 -13.77 -0.84
C MET A 465 -10.63 -13.35 0.42
N ARG A 466 -10.04 -12.52 1.28
CA ARG A 466 -10.68 -11.92 2.47
C ARG A 466 -11.39 -10.63 2.07
N ASP A 467 -10.64 -9.62 1.64
CA ASP A 467 -11.15 -8.35 1.15
C ASP A 467 -10.04 -7.49 0.46
N MET A 468 -10.47 -6.59 -0.41
CA MET A 468 -9.58 -5.68 -1.15
C MET A 468 -8.93 -4.62 -0.25
N TYR A 469 -9.55 -4.28 0.88
CA TYR A 469 -9.11 -3.22 1.79
C TYR A 469 -7.78 -3.61 2.48
N HIS A 470 -7.73 -4.79 3.09
CA HIS A 470 -6.50 -5.31 3.71
C HIS A 470 -5.49 -5.82 2.67
N SER A 471 -5.95 -6.19 1.47
CA SER A 471 -5.06 -6.45 0.33
C SER A 471 -4.25 -5.20 -0.02
N GLN A 472 -4.92 -4.05 -0.20
CA GLN A 472 -4.27 -2.77 -0.43
C GLN A 472 -3.36 -2.36 0.73
N PHE A 473 -3.75 -2.62 1.99
CA PHE A 473 -2.87 -2.36 3.14
C PHE A 473 -1.54 -3.11 3.03
N GLY A 474 -1.59 -4.39 2.65
CA GLY A 474 -0.38 -5.18 2.46
C GLY A 474 0.46 -4.69 1.29
N LEU A 475 -0.16 -4.29 0.17
CA LEU A 475 0.57 -3.79 -1.00
C LEU A 475 1.17 -2.40 -0.78
N GLY A 476 0.44 -1.47 -0.14
CA GLY A 476 0.91 -0.11 0.14
C GLY A 476 2.21 -0.11 0.95
N GLY A 477 2.25 -0.85 2.06
CA GLY A 477 3.46 -0.96 2.89
C GLY A 477 4.64 -1.62 2.18
N LEU A 478 4.38 -2.62 1.31
CA LEU A 478 5.45 -3.25 0.52
C LEU A 478 6.00 -2.29 -0.56
N LEU A 479 5.15 -1.48 -1.20
CA LEU A 479 5.60 -0.50 -2.19
C LEU A 479 6.42 0.63 -1.55
N GLN A 480 6.05 1.09 -0.35
CA GLN A 480 6.83 2.06 0.43
C GLN A 480 8.16 1.45 0.90
N ALA A 481 8.15 0.23 1.46
CA ALA A 481 9.37 -0.47 1.88
C ALA A 481 10.36 -0.70 0.71
N ALA A 482 9.84 -1.07 -0.46
CA ALA A 482 10.65 -1.22 -1.67
C ALA A 482 11.26 0.11 -2.15
N GLU A 483 10.54 1.23 -2.04
CA GLU A 483 11.10 2.56 -2.34
C GLU A 483 12.09 3.04 -1.27
N ILE A 484 11.91 2.69 0.01
CA ILE A 484 12.94 2.92 1.06
C ILE A 484 14.25 2.23 0.65
N ALA A 485 14.22 0.96 0.26
CA ALA A 485 15.41 0.26 -0.25
C ALA A 485 15.96 0.89 -1.52
N TRP A 486 15.10 1.33 -2.45
CA TRP A 486 15.52 2.02 -3.66
C TRP A 486 16.35 3.26 -3.36
N GLN A 487 15.98 4.04 -2.34
CA GLN A 487 16.73 5.23 -1.93
C GLN A 487 18.03 4.89 -1.18
N GLN A 488 18.18 3.67 -0.68
CA GLN A 488 19.46 3.09 -0.23
C GLN A 488 20.26 2.42 -1.36
N ASP A 489 19.85 2.56 -2.63
CA ASP A 489 20.44 1.91 -3.82
C ASP A 489 20.31 0.37 -3.84
N GLU A 490 19.17 -0.18 -3.39
CA GLU A 490 18.87 -1.62 -3.33
C GLU A 490 17.53 -1.96 -4.02
N ASP A 491 17.48 -3.00 -4.87
CA ASP A 491 16.28 -3.39 -5.62
C ASP A 491 15.46 -4.50 -4.93
N LEU A 492 14.60 -4.09 -3.99
CA LEU A 492 13.59 -4.97 -3.40
C LEU A 492 12.31 -5.11 -4.25
N TYR A 493 12.13 -4.30 -5.29
CA TYR A 493 11.01 -4.43 -6.23
C TYR A 493 11.12 -5.71 -7.08
N SER A 494 12.33 -6.25 -7.23
CA SER A 494 12.62 -7.55 -7.86
C SER A 494 12.16 -8.79 -7.05
N ALA A 495 11.81 -8.63 -5.78
CA ALA A 495 11.62 -9.75 -4.85
C ALA A 495 10.57 -10.78 -5.32
N SER A 496 10.88 -12.07 -5.11
CA SER A 496 10.09 -13.23 -5.52
C SER A 496 9.68 -13.22 -7.00
N SER A 497 10.62 -12.85 -7.87
CA SER A 497 10.45 -12.66 -9.32
C SER A 497 9.41 -11.59 -9.65
N TYR A 498 9.66 -10.37 -9.16
CA TYR A 498 8.82 -9.19 -9.39
C TYR A 498 7.35 -9.38 -8.97
N ALA A 499 7.12 -10.12 -7.88
CA ALA A 499 5.77 -10.55 -7.46
C ALA A 499 4.80 -9.37 -7.22
N LEU A 500 5.33 -8.24 -6.76
CA LEU A 500 4.56 -7.01 -6.54
C LEU A 500 4.01 -6.42 -7.84
N ALA A 501 4.71 -6.51 -8.98
CA ALA A 501 4.21 -6.03 -10.28
C ALA A 501 2.96 -6.81 -10.74
N ALA A 502 2.98 -8.15 -10.57
CA ALA A 502 1.82 -8.99 -10.85
C ALA A 502 0.65 -8.70 -9.89
N ALA A 503 0.95 -8.45 -8.62
CA ALA A 503 -0.06 -8.09 -7.62
C ALA A 503 -0.69 -6.71 -7.90
N MET A 504 0.10 -5.76 -8.41
CA MET A 504 -0.41 -4.46 -8.86
C MET A 504 -1.45 -4.64 -9.98
N GLU A 505 -1.11 -5.32 -11.08
CA GLU A 505 -2.05 -5.50 -12.19
C GLU A 505 -3.35 -6.23 -11.79
N LEU A 506 -3.28 -7.26 -10.95
CA LEU A 506 -4.49 -7.95 -10.47
C LEU A 506 -5.40 -7.03 -9.64
N HIS A 507 -4.86 -6.33 -8.64
CA HIS A 507 -5.68 -5.51 -7.75
C HIS A 507 -6.14 -4.21 -8.44
N ALA A 508 -5.35 -3.70 -9.39
CA ALA A 508 -5.79 -2.65 -10.31
C ALA A 508 -6.95 -3.12 -11.19
N ARG A 509 -6.89 -4.31 -11.83
CA ARG A 509 -7.99 -4.89 -12.63
C ARG A 509 -9.31 -4.96 -11.85
N VAL A 510 -9.27 -5.43 -10.60
CA VAL A 510 -10.48 -5.51 -9.75
C VAL A 510 -11.02 -4.13 -9.39
N THR A 511 -10.13 -3.15 -9.13
CA THR A 511 -10.52 -1.76 -8.87
C THR A 511 -11.08 -1.08 -10.13
N ASN A 512 -10.53 -1.39 -11.31
CA ASN A 512 -11.01 -0.94 -12.62
C ASN A 512 -12.42 -1.50 -12.90
N ALA A 513 -12.64 -2.79 -12.67
CA ALA A 513 -13.96 -3.43 -12.79
C ALA A 513 -15.00 -2.81 -11.84
N PHE A 514 -14.63 -2.49 -10.60
CA PHE A 514 -15.52 -1.83 -9.64
C PHE A 514 -15.86 -0.40 -10.07
N ALA A 515 -14.87 0.39 -10.49
CA ALA A 515 -15.07 1.75 -11.00
C ALA A 515 -15.94 1.79 -12.27
N ALA A 516 -15.85 0.77 -13.13
CA ALA A 516 -16.75 0.52 -14.25
C ALA A 516 -18.13 0.00 -13.81
N ASN A 517 -18.75 0.65 -12.81
CA ASN A 517 -20.07 0.34 -12.24
C ASN A 517 -20.27 -1.15 -11.87
N LYS A 518 -19.29 -1.74 -11.14
CA LYS A 518 -19.24 -3.17 -10.81
C LYS A 518 -19.36 -4.10 -12.03
N SER A 519 -18.57 -3.85 -13.07
CA SER A 519 -18.54 -4.67 -14.29
C SER A 519 -18.03 -6.08 -14.02
N THR A 520 -18.95 -7.04 -13.89
CA THR A 520 -18.63 -8.48 -13.75
C THR A 520 -17.90 -9.04 -14.97
N ALA A 521 -18.10 -8.47 -16.15
CA ALA A 521 -17.37 -8.83 -17.37
C ALA A 521 -15.88 -8.47 -17.31
N MET A 522 -15.49 -7.50 -16.47
CA MET A 522 -14.09 -7.10 -16.26
C MET A 522 -13.39 -7.84 -15.11
N LEU A 523 -14.12 -8.53 -14.23
CA LEU A 523 -13.50 -9.26 -13.11
C LEU A 523 -12.58 -10.39 -13.61
N PRO A 524 -11.42 -10.65 -12.97
CA PRO A 524 -10.57 -11.79 -13.30
C PRO A 524 -11.29 -13.15 -13.19
N PRO A 525 -10.83 -14.21 -13.87
CA PRO A 525 -11.40 -15.55 -13.76
C PRO A 525 -11.64 -16.02 -12.31
N THR A 526 -12.85 -16.54 -12.07
CA THR A 526 -13.43 -16.94 -10.77
C THR A 526 -13.71 -15.83 -9.75
N PHE A 527 -13.38 -14.56 -10.02
CA PHE A 527 -13.76 -13.45 -9.14
C PHE A 527 -15.25 -13.10 -9.31
N LYS A 528 -15.89 -12.71 -8.20
CA LYS A 528 -17.31 -12.37 -8.05
C LYS A 528 -17.47 -11.21 -7.07
N TYR A 529 -18.57 -10.45 -7.14
CA TYR A 529 -18.89 -9.46 -6.10
C TYR A 529 -19.62 -10.10 -4.92
N PHE A 530 -19.16 -9.80 -3.70
CA PHE A 530 -19.70 -10.35 -2.46
C PHE A 530 -21.20 -10.06 -2.29
N ASP A 531 -21.60 -8.80 -2.49
CA ASP A 531 -22.94 -8.29 -2.16
C ASP A 531 -24.07 -8.82 -3.05
N THR A 532 -23.70 -9.30 -4.24
CA THR A 532 -24.64 -9.65 -5.32
C THR A 532 -24.51 -11.10 -5.81
N GLN A 533 -23.40 -11.78 -5.52
CA GLN A 533 -23.11 -13.12 -6.06
C GLN A 533 -22.68 -14.16 -5.01
N MET A 534 -22.43 -13.78 -3.75
CA MET A 534 -22.11 -14.77 -2.71
C MET A 534 -23.38 -15.50 -2.23
N PRO A 535 -23.37 -16.83 -2.09
CA PRO A 535 -24.49 -17.56 -1.49
C PRO A 535 -24.72 -17.10 -0.04
N LYS A 536 -25.98 -17.10 0.40
CA LYS A 536 -26.31 -16.89 1.82
C LYS A 536 -25.68 -18.02 2.66
N PRO A 537 -25.22 -17.74 3.89
CA PRO A 537 -24.75 -18.80 4.78
C PRO A 537 -25.91 -19.74 5.15
N PRO A 538 -25.63 -20.99 5.54
CA PRO A 538 -26.64 -21.90 6.10
C PRO A 538 -27.42 -21.28 7.26
N ALA A 539 -28.62 -21.80 7.52
CA ALA A 539 -29.48 -21.31 8.60
C ALA A 539 -28.75 -21.25 9.95
N ASN A 540 -28.97 -20.18 10.71
CA ASN A 540 -28.32 -19.86 11.99
C ASN A 540 -26.78 -19.73 11.94
N CYS A 541 -26.16 -19.67 10.76
CA CYS A 541 -24.72 -19.45 10.60
C CYS A 541 -24.39 -18.02 10.17
N SER A 542 -23.11 -17.69 10.15
CA SER A 542 -22.56 -16.48 9.52
C SER A 542 -21.27 -16.81 8.79
N TRP A 543 -21.01 -16.10 7.69
CA TRP A 543 -19.75 -16.18 6.98
C TRP A 543 -18.61 -15.56 7.81
N GLN A 544 -17.46 -16.22 7.80
CA GLN A 544 -16.19 -15.74 8.34
C GLN A 544 -15.07 -16.20 7.37
N PHE A 545 -14.12 -15.33 7.06
CA PHE A 545 -12.92 -15.74 6.34
C PHE A 545 -11.90 -16.38 7.29
N ASN A 546 -11.29 -17.48 6.87
CA ASN A 546 -10.26 -18.20 7.60
C ASN A 546 -8.90 -17.94 6.93
N MET A 547 -8.07 -17.08 7.52
CA MET A 547 -6.75 -16.74 6.96
C MET A 547 -5.86 -17.96 6.74
N GLY A 548 -5.80 -18.87 7.72
CA GLY A 548 -4.95 -20.06 7.64
C GLY A 548 -5.39 -21.06 6.57
N ARG A 549 -6.70 -21.17 6.33
CA ARG A 549 -7.26 -22.02 5.27
C ARG A 549 -7.53 -21.28 3.96
N GLN A 550 -7.37 -19.96 3.89
CA GLN A 550 -7.67 -19.13 2.72
C GLN A 550 -9.07 -19.41 2.12
N LEU A 551 -10.08 -19.58 2.98
CA LEU A 551 -11.45 -19.93 2.57
C LEU A 551 -12.51 -19.16 3.37
N TRP A 552 -13.68 -19.01 2.76
CA TRP A 552 -14.90 -18.64 3.45
C TRP A 552 -15.53 -19.85 4.14
N GLN A 553 -15.76 -19.72 5.45
CA GLN A 553 -16.38 -20.76 6.28
C GLN A 553 -17.66 -20.22 6.93
N ALA A 554 -18.70 -21.05 6.97
CA ALA A 554 -19.90 -20.78 7.74
C ALA A 554 -19.71 -21.32 9.16
N VAL A 555 -19.83 -20.43 10.15
CA VAL A 555 -19.75 -20.76 11.57
C VAL A 555 -21.09 -20.52 12.25
N TRP A 556 -21.45 -21.37 13.22
CA TRP A 556 -22.71 -21.24 13.95
C TRP A 556 -22.72 -19.99 14.82
N THR A 557 -23.75 -19.14 14.68
CA THR A 557 -23.89 -17.88 15.46
C THR A 557 -24.03 -18.11 16.97
N ALA A 558 -24.45 -19.31 17.38
CA ALA A 558 -24.64 -19.68 18.77
C ALA A 558 -23.32 -19.78 19.56
N ASN A 559 -22.25 -20.29 18.97
CA ASN A 559 -20.99 -20.66 19.67
C ASN A 559 -19.70 -20.33 18.90
N GLY A 560 -19.77 -20.08 17.58
CA GLY A 560 -18.62 -19.87 16.71
C GLY A 560 -17.93 -21.15 16.19
N SER A 561 -18.51 -22.34 16.35
CA SER A 561 -17.94 -23.57 15.78
C SER A 561 -18.20 -23.66 14.27
N LEU A 562 -17.28 -24.30 13.54
CA LEU A 562 -17.41 -24.58 12.11
C LEU A 562 -18.69 -25.39 11.82
N ASN A 563 -19.35 -25.07 10.70
CA ASN A 563 -20.45 -25.85 10.12
C ASN A 563 -20.11 -26.34 8.71
N TYR A 564 -19.65 -25.42 7.85
CA TYR A 564 -19.45 -25.67 6.42
C TYR A 564 -18.32 -24.80 5.86
N GLU A 565 -17.64 -25.25 4.80
CA GLU A 565 -16.59 -24.52 4.09
C GLU A 565 -17.02 -24.33 2.62
N LEU A 566 -16.96 -23.10 2.12
CA LEU A 566 -17.39 -22.75 0.78
C LEU A 566 -16.31 -23.17 -0.24
N MET A 567 -16.61 -24.21 -0.99
CA MET A 567 -15.69 -24.93 -1.89
C MET A 567 -16.14 -24.88 -3.35
N ASP A 568 -16.76 -23.77 -3.77
CA ASP A 568 -17.35 -23.59 -5.10
C ASP A 568 -16.39 -23.00 -6.16
N GLY A 569 -15.15 -22.69 -5.76
CA GLY A 569 -14.10 -22.13 -6.64
C GLY A 569 -14.17 -20.62 -6.87
N ASN A 570 -15.22 -19.94 -6.39
CA ASN A 570 -15.40 -18.50 -6.55
C ASN A 570 -14.61 -17.69 -5.51
N LYS A 571 -14.28 -16.44 -5.86
CA LYS A 571 -13.61 -15.47 -4.97
C LYS A 571 -14.48 -14.24 -4.81
N TYR A 572 -14.97 -14.02 -3.60
CA TYR A 572 -15.94 -12.99 -3.30
C TYR A 572 -15.27 -11.69 -2.87
N MET A 573 -15.30 -10.71 -3.75
CA MET A 573 -14.65 -9.43 -3.56
C MET A 573 -15.55 -8.45 -2.83
N LEU A 574 -14.99 -7.85 -1.78
CA LEU A 574 -15.56 -6.80 -0.96
C LEU A 574 -14.46 -5.81 -0.52
N GLY A 575 -14.86 -4.63 -0.05
CA GLY A 575 -13.95 -3.58 0.44
C GLY A 575 -13.26 -2.75 -0.66
N ILE A 576 -13.69 -2.87 -1.92
CA ILE A 576 -13.05 -2.22 -3.08
C ILE A 576 -13.28 -0.69 -3.11
N GLY A 577 -14.27 -0.19 -2.37
CA GLY A 577 -14.64 1.24 -2.35
C GLY A 577 -13.60 2.19 -1.72
N PHE A 578 -12.53 1.66 -1.13
CA PHE A 578 -11.34 2.42 -0.75
C PHE A 578 -10.34 2.39 -1.91
N LEU A 579 -9.94 3.57 -2.40
CA LEU A 579 -9.03 3.68 -3.54
C LEU A 579 -7.57 3.54 -3.10
N PRO A 580 -6.75 2.80 -3.87
CA PRO A 580 -5.35 2.57 -3.52
C PRO A 580 -4.51 3.85 -3.62
N THR A 581 -3.68 4.04 -2.60
CA THR A 581 -2.67 5.09 -2.47
C THR A 581 -1.31 4.43 -2.19
N GLY A 582 -0.22 5.01 -2.68
CA GLY A 582 1.15 4.48 -2.61
C GLY A 582 1.60 3.70 -3.86
N TRP A 583 0.86 3.81 -4.95
CA TRP A 583 1.00 3.02 -6.18
C TRP A 583 1.79 3.73 -7.27
N GLU A 584 1.80 5.06 -7.30
CA GLU A 584 2.66 5.86 -8.19
C GLU A 584 4.16 5.52 -8.03
N MET A 585 4.61 5.16 -6.82
CA MET A 585 6.00 4.72 -6.56
C MET A 585 6.31 3.41 -7.30
N GLY A 586 5.46 2.38 -7.14
CA GLY A 586 5.60 1.10 -7.83
C GLY A 586 5.49 1.21 -9.34
N TYR A 587 4.57 2.05 -9.83
CA TYR A 587 4.41 2.32 -11.25
C TYR A 587 5.63 3.04 -11.85
N ASN A 588 6.13 4.08 -11.17
CA ASN A 588 7.36 4.78 -11.52
C ASN A 588 8.58 3.83 -11.50
N HIS A 589 8.60 2.79 -10.65
CA HIS A 589 9.59 1.72 -10.77
C HIS A 589 9.35 0.83 -12.00
N TYR A 590 8.23 0.09 -12.08
CA TYR A 590 8.05 -0.97 -13.07
C TYR A 590 7.92 -0.44 -14.50
N VAL A 591 7.10 0.58 -14.74
CA VAL A 591 6.94 1.18 -16.07
C VAL A 591 7.98 2.29 -16.29
N GLY A 592 8.13 3.17 -15.30
CA GLY A 592 9.04 4.31 -15.39
C GLY A 592 10.52 3.90 -15.52
N ARG A 593 11.06 3.18 -14.53
CA ARG A 593 12.48 2.79 -14.47
C ARG A 593 12.76 1.56 -15.35
N LEU A 594 11.99 0.48 -15.22
CA LEU A 594 12.27 -0.77 -15.96
C LEU A 594 11.67 -0.81 -17.38
N GLY A 595 10.51 -0.20 -17.61
CA GLY A 595 9.83 -0.25 -18.92
C GLY A 595 8.99 -1.50 -19.16
N MET A 596 8.53 -2.13 -18.08
CA MET A 596 7.44 -3.11 -18.13
C MET A 596 6.13 -2.44 -18.56
N GLN A 597 5.16 -3.20 -19.06
CA GLN A 597 3.83 -2.68 -19.39
C GLN A 597 2.82 -3.13 -18.33
N LEU A 598 2.27 -2.16 -17.59
CA LEU A 598 1.26 -2.36 -16.53
C LEU A 598 -0.02 -1.56 -16.86
N PRO A 599 -0.80 -1.99 -17.87
CA PRO A 599 -1.96 -1.24 -18.38
C PRO A 599 -3.11 -1.09 -17.38
N GLU A 600 -3.37 -2.09 -16.51
CA GLU A 600 -4.44 -1.97 -15.52
C GLU A 600 -4.09 -0.93 -14.46
N THR A 601 -2.83 -0.90 -14.02
CA THR A 601 -2.30 0.11 -13.10
C THR A 601 -2.32 1.49 -13.74
N ALA A 602 -1.93 1.63 -15.01
CA ALA A 602 -2.00 2.91 -15.73
C ALA A 602 -3.44 3.44 -15.81
N ALA A 603 -4.39 2.59 -16.20
CA ALA A 603 -5.82 2.93 -16.26
C ALA A 603 -6.44 3.21 -14.87
N MET A 604 -5.87 2.64 -13.80
CA MET A 604 -6.23 2.98 -12.43
C MET A 604 -5.74 4.37 -12.04
N LEU A 605 -4.43 4.62 -12.15
CA LEU A 605 -3.83 5.90 -11.78
C LEU A 605 -4.43 7.06 -12.59
N ALA A 606 -4.78 6.85 -13.85
CA ALA A 606 -5.37 7.86 -14.72
C ALA A 606 -6.69 8.45 -14.19
N ARG A 607 -7.47 7.70 -13.39
CA ARG A 607 -8.71 8.19 -12.76
C ARG A 607 -8.56 8.63 -11.29
N SER A 608 -7.50 8.23 -10.60
CA SER A 608 -7.37 8.38 -9.14
C SER A 608 -6.20 9.27 -8.70
N TRP A 609 -5.53 9.95 -9.63
CA TRP A 609 -4.53 10.96 -9.33
C TRP A 609 -5.18 12.34 -9.07
N PRO A 610 -4.51 13.30 -8.42
CA PRO A 610 -3.27 13.15 -7.65
C PRO A 610 -3.45 12.19 -6.46
N GLU A 611 -2.45 11.34 -6.24
CA GLU A 611 -2.39 10.39 -5.15
C GLU A 611 -2.18 11.12 -3.82
N TRP A 612 -3.19 11.12 -2.96
CA TRP A 612 -3.13 11.68 -1.61
C TRP A 612 -2.40 10.74 -0.64
N GLN A 613 -2.10 11.25 0.56
CA GLN A 613 -1.58 10.45 1.67
C GLN A 613 -2.75 9.88 2.49
N GLU A 614 -2.80 8.55 2.65
CA GLU A 614 -3.63 7.87 3.63
C GLU A 614 -2.75 7.05 4.57
N PHE A 615 -2.99 7.11 5.89
CA PHE A 615 -2.19 6.39 6.88
C PHE A 615 -0.68 6.63 6.65
N HIS A 616 0.02 5.60 6.19
CA HIS A 616 1.45 5.58 5.95
C HIS A 616 1.83 5.37 4.46
N TRP A 617 0.90 5.48 3.51
CA TRP A 617 1.20 5.36 2.07
C TRP A 617 0.54 6.47 1.24
N GLY A 618 1.08 6.71 0.05
CA GLY A 618 0.60 7.75 -0.86
C GLY A 618 1.68 8.75 -1.25
N SER A 619 1.23 9.95 -1.63
CA SER A 619 2.06 11.09 -2.03
C SER A 619 2.98 10.87 -3.25
N GLY A 620 2.82 9.75 -3.97
CA GLY A 620 3.66 9.38 -5.11
C GLY A 620 3.47 10.28 -6.33
N THR A 621 2.29 10.87 -6.56
CA THR A 621 2.14 11.87 -7.64
C THR A 621 3.01 13.11 -7.38
N LEU A 622 3.08 13.57 -6.13
CA LEU A 622 3.92 14.71 -5.76
C LEU A 622 5.41 14.38 -5.86
N THR A 623 5.81 13.15 -5.53
CA THR A 623 7.23 12.80 -5.31
C THR A 623 7.87 11.98 -6.42
N HIS A 624 7.09 11.26 -7.23
CA HIS A 624 7.57 10.25 -8.18
C HIS A 624 6.97 10.33 -9.60
N ALA A 625 5.78 10.90 -9.82
CA ALA A 625 5.20 11.00 -11.16
C ALA A 625 6.14 11.70 -12.16
N GLU A 626 6.23 11.16 -13.37
CA GLU A 626 7.16 11.60 -14.45
C GLU A 626 8.66 11.62 -14.05
N THR A 627 9.10 11.14 -12.88
CA THR A 627 10.49 11.30 -12.43
C THR A 627 11.47 10.35 -13.11
N ALA A 628 11.06 9.11 -13.41
CA ALA A 628 11.95 8.11 -13.99
C ALA A 628 12.50 8.47 -15.37
N GLN A 629 11.90 9.42 -16.10
CA GLN A 629 12.52 9.94 -17.32
C GLN A 629 13.88 10.60 -17.00
N GLN A 630 13.86 11.57 -16.07
CA GLN A 630 15.00 12.43 -15.75
C GLN A 630 15.97 11.81 -14.72
N LEU A 631 15.47 11.00 -13.80
CA LEU A 631 16.28 10.38 -12.73
C LEU A 631 16.80 8.97 -13.09
N TRP A 632 16.42 8.43 -14.24
CA TRP A 632 16.82 7.08 -14.66
C TRP A 632 17.03 6.95 -16.17
N ARG A 633 15.97 7.04 -16.99
CA ARG A 633 15.99 6.64 -18.41
C ARG A 633 17.05 7.37 -19.24
N THR A 634 17.13 8.70 -19.17
CA THR A 634 18.03 9.50 -20.03
C THR A 634 19.52 9.17 -19.84
N GLY A 635 19.92 8.57 -18.71
CA GLY A 635 21.30 8.13 -18.46
C GLY A 635 21.67 6.73 -18.97
N VAL A 636 20.70 5.90 -19.40
CA VAL A 636 20.93 4.48 -19.73
C VAL A 636 21.62 4.35 -21.10
N THR A 637 22.96 4.35 -21.10
CA THR A 637 23.80 4.11 -22.28
C THR A 637 24.99 3.20 -21.98
N SER A 638 25.48 2.48 -22.98
CA SER A 638 26.70 1.65 -22.86
C SER A 638 27.93 2.47 -22.44
N ILE A 639 28.07 3.69 -22.95
CA ILE A 639 29.15 4.62 -22.57
C ILE A 639 29.11 4.95 -21.09
N ALA A 640 27.92 5.20 -20.52
CA ALA A 640 27.78 5.57 -19.12
C ALA A 640 27.96 4.38 -18.16
N ILE A 641 27.33 3.23 -18.42
CA ILE A 641 27.17 2.18 -17.40
C ILE A 641 28.11 0.97 -17.56
N CYS A 642 28.70 0.74 -18.74
CA CYS A 642 29.69 -0.34 -18.92
C CYS A 642 30.97 -0.06 -18.11
N ASN A 643 31.62 -1.13 -17.65
CA ASN A 643 32.97 -1.04 -17.08
C ASN A 643 33.98 -0.53 -18.12
N LYS A 644 35.10 0.09 -17.67
CA LYS A 644 36.15 0.58 -18.58
C LYS A 644 36.77 -0.55 -19.41
N ALA A 645 36.85 -1.77 -18.86
CA ALA A 645 37.36 -2.95 -19.55
C ALA A 645 36.44 -3.42 -20.71
N THR A 646 35.13 -3.60 -20.46
CA THR A 646 34.18 -3.98 -21.53
C THR A 646 34.06 -2.90 -22.61
N ARG A 647 34.19 -1.61 -22.26
CA ARG A 647 34.30 -0.52 -23.25
C ARG A 647 35.57 -0.55 -24.10
N ARG A 648 36.66 -1.19 -23.65
CA ARG A 648 37.84 -1.47 -24.48
C ARG A 648 37.62 -2.70 -25.36
N ALA A 649 37.11 -3.80 -24.81
CA ALA A 649 36.81 -5.01 -25.57
C ALA A 649 35.84 -4.76 -26.73
N ALA A 650 34.74 -4.03 -26.49
CA ALA A 650 33.77 -3.66 -27.52
C ALA A 650 34.31 -2.66 -28.57
N ARG A 651 35.41 -1.95 -28.27
CA ARG A 651 36.13 -1.11 -29.25
C ARG A 651 37.19 -1.89 -30.02
N GLY A 652 37.84 -2.87 -29.39
CA GLY A 652 38.74 -3.81 -30.06
C GLY A 652 37.99 -4.60 -31.14
N ALA A 653 36.94 -5.30 -30.76
CA ALA A 653 36.10 -6.07 -31.69
C ALA A 653 35.47 -5.24 -32.84
N ALA A 654 35.38 -3.92 -32.69
CA ALA A 654 34.92 -3.00 -33.74
C ALA A 654 36.06 -2.45 -34.63
N ALA A 655 37.31 -2.47 -34.14
CA ALA A 655 38.52 -2.14 -34.90
C ALA A 655 39.06 -3.36 -35.66
N ASP A 656 38.99 -4.54 -35.05
CA ASP A 656 39.34 -5.84 -35.64
C ASP A 656 38.33 -6.28 -36.72
N GLY A 657 37.21 -5.56 -36.85
CA GLY A 657 36.12 -5.83 -37.80
C GLY A 657 36.28 -5.21 -39.19
N ILE A 658 37.43 -4.62 -39.54
CA ILE A 658 37.69 -4.14 -40.91
C ILE A 658 38.13 -5.31 -41.80
N THR A 659 37.17 -6.16 -42.16
CA THR A 659 37.29 -7.07 -43.31
C THR A 659 36.68 -6.41 -44.54
N THR A 660 37.51 -6.12 -45.54
CA THR A 660 37.08 -5.55 -46.81
C THR A 660 36.41 -6.60 -47.69
N GLU A 661 35.09 -6.75 -47.63
CA GLU A 661 34.32 -7.39 -48.69
C GLU A 661 33.48 -6.36 -49.44
N SER A 662 33.80 -6.17 -50.72
CA SER A 662 33.06 -5.31 -51.63
C SER A 662 31.78 -6.03 -52.07
N ALA A 663 30.63 -5.63 -51.52
CA ALA A 663 29.33 -6.05 -52.04
C ALA A 663 29.12 -5.47 -53.44
N ALA A 664 29.47 -6.25 -54.47
CA ALA A 664 29.27 -5.87 -55.85
C ALA A 664 27.77 -5.75 -56.16
N VAL A 665 27.37 -4.65 -56.78
CA VAL A 665 25.95 -4.36 -57.06
C VAL A 665 25.47 -5.23 -58.23
N GLY A 666 24.74 -6.29 -57.90
CA GLY A 666 23.97 -7.07 -58.87
C GLY A 666 22.67 -6.36 -59.26
N THR A 667 22.71 -5.53 -60.31
CA THR A 667 21.50 -4.92 -60.90
C THR A 667 20.64 -5.98 -61.59
N ALA A 668 19.38 -6.10 -61.20
CA ALA A 668 18.38 -6.87 -61.92
C ALA A 668 17.42 -5.93 -62.68
N GLU A 669 17.43 -6.02 -64.00
CA GLU A 669 16.43 -5.41 -64.89
C GLU A 669 15.90 -6.45 -65.89
N PRO A 670 14.76 -6.19 -66.56
CA PRO A 670 13.76 -7.24 -66.75
C PRO A 670 13.90 -8.06 -68.04
N ALA A 671 13.28 -9.25 -68.01
CA ALA A 671 13.21 -10.14 -69.17
C ALA A 671 12.34 -9.55 -70.29
N ALA A 672 12.93 -9.40 -71.48
CA ALA A 672 12.23 -9.17 -72.73
C ALA A 672 12.40 -10.40 -73.64
N ALA A 673 11.33 -10.78 -74.36
CA ALA A 673 11.32 -11.97 -75.21
C ALA A 673 11.24 -11.61 -76.70
N ALA A 674 12.10 -12.21 -77.51
CA ALA A 674 12.00 -12.28 -78.98
C ALA A 674 12.76 -13.52 -79.50
N ALA A 675 12.28 -14.13 -80.59
CA ALA A 675 12.64 -15.49 -80.99
C ALA A 675 13.54 -15.59 -82.24
N ALA A 676 14.41 -16.62 -82.25
CA ALA A 676 14.94 -17.36 -83.41
C ALA A 676 15.81 -18.54 -82.88
N GLY A 677 15.98 -19.69 -83.54
CA GLY A 677 15.37 -20.19 -84.79
C GLY A 677 16.36 -21.04 -85.61
N GLY A 678 16.18 -22.36 -85.64
CA GLY A 678 17.05 -23.36 -86.30
C GLY A 678 17.83 -24.21 -85.29
N ASP A 679 17.84 -25.55 -85.34
CA ASP A 679 17.28 -26.50 -86.34
C ASP A 679 16.13 -27.35 -85.78
#